data_AF-A0AAD6T543-F1
#
_entry.id   AF-A0AAD6T543-F1
#
_cell.length_a   1.000
_cell.length_b   1.000
_cell.length_c   1.000
_cell.angle_alpha   90.00
_cell.angle_beta   90.00
_cell.angle_gamma   90.00
#
_symmetry.space_group_name_H-M   'P 1'
#
loop_
_entity.id
_entity.type
_entity.pdbx_description
1 polymer ?
#
loop_
_entity_poly.entity_id
_entity_poly.type
_entity_poly.pdbx_seq_one_letter_code
_entity_poly.pdbx_strand_id
1 'polypeptide(L)'
;MPFILPQTTFRDKAAANPGWTETEILNSGNVQSAPAAESDVTVVGGGIHGLMYAIHARKVHPEADLKISLFEKAPKPQWKIGESTLPHFAQWTISAGLKAEYLLRFFGLHSGLEFFVLDRENPDGYAVFCNNGPPPFLAPGYQLQRSMSELLFTVVAQRLGVNVWHGHAADIQNTILSQEGDSVPIIRQSDKTEQLVSKSPLVVDGTGRFRQYASKAARVKRFDDFNTDAFFAYWEGTSENDVPKELEGFEGGHTNHICFPEGWMYLIRFISWHESPIQNLLDMIHYILDHAELGTPSDEMPSSEELAKMFGCKMKYVWSIGYACRDDTTYPADLDSYGSSEGERRFNFITKKYKKLGDVMRHFTLLPDYHGPGTTWFIRKQLTYQSEVVSGPGWVTIGDGVGFTNPLLSPGINAGIASTTLAAQNTVAAIKTKTEEERAAVWKKYDDYCAGAIPSLNLLNQFLYLCFLHPMLGPRVGILWTIVIGHGLPKWGLPKTAFTVDLPNFAEFGIHWLWGSQVDDYVKVAEHTIKKLMPLGLDKPVPQAIVDEVIAFSDKLKNEALAAGKYQGFPLRYEGEFRNYGPMLEWDVKKYGGQDSFQSQCHACKAWIPRRGDWRRCTSCGVIRPLEDCEIKWHVPPTEFELSKFAVISPNHMSVGTVLAEYVKNRHMMCKCAFEPVEEMVTLGN
;
A
#
# COMPACT_ATOMS: atom_id res chain seq x y z
N MET A 1 14.92 -26.02 13.84
CA MET A 1 15.67 -25.92 12.58
C MET A 1 17.05 -25.34 12.84
N PRO A 2 18.10 -25.75 12.13
CA PRO A 2 19.40 -25.10 12.25
C PRO A 2 19.31 -23.63 11.81
N PHE A 3 19.89 -22.75 12.62
CA PHE A 3 19.97 -21.32 12.38
C PHE A 3 20.86 -21.06 11.15
N ILE A 4 20.28 -20.51 10.08
CA ILE A 4 21.00 -20.20 8.85
C ILE A 4 21.48 -18.75 8.97
N LEU A 5 22.74 -18.57 9.33
CA LEU A 5 23.43 -17.32 9.04
C LEU A 5 24.47 -17.58 7.95
N PRO A 6 24.69 -16.63 7.03
CA PRO A 6 25.85 -16.68 6.15
C PRO A 6 27.14 -16.77 6.97
N GLN A 7 28.21 -17.29 6.36
CA GLN A 7 29.53 -17.44 7.02
C GLN A 7 30.07 -16.12 7.60
N THR A 8 29.62 -14.97 7.10
CA THR A 8 29.87 -13.64 7.66
C THR A 8 28.60 -12.80 7.65
N THR A 9 28.23 -12.26 8.82
CA THR A 9 27.06 -11.39 9.00
C THR A 9 27.40 -9.91 8.81
N PHE A 10 26.40 -9.04 8.71
CA PHE A 10 26.62 -7.59 8.72
C PHE A 10 27.12 -7.09 10.07
N ARG A 11 26.77 -7.77 11.18
CA ARG A 11 27.38 -7.53 12.49
C ARG A 11 28.86 -7.87 12.50
N ASP A 12 29.27 -8.98 11.89
CA ASP A 12 30.69 -9.34 11.76
C ASP A 12 31.44 -8.32 10.90
N LYS A 13 30.82 -7.86 9.79
CA LYS A 13 31.38 -6.79 8.96
C LYS A 13 31.55 -5.48 9.75
N ALA A 14 30.56 -5.09 10.55
CA ALA A 14 30.64 -3.91 11.41
C ALA A 14 31.75 -4.04 12.47
N ALA A 15 31.85 -5.21 13.11
CA ALA A 15 32.88 -5.47 14.11
C ALA A 15 34.30 -5.47 13.51
N ALA A 16 34.45 -6.05 12.30
CA ALA A 16 35.73 -6.06 11.57
C ALA A 16 36.13 -4.69 11.02
N ASN A 17 35.18 -3.77 10.83
CA ASN A 17 35.40 -2.45 10.26
C ASN A 17 34.82 -1.34 11.16
N PRO A 18 35.42 -1.06 12.34
CA PRO A 18 34.87 -0.11 13.32
C PRO A 18 34.78 1.34 12.81
N GLY A 19 35.48 1.66 11.72
CA GLY A 19 35.39 2.97 11.06
C GLY A 19 34.25 3.08 10.05
N TRP A 20 33.55 1.99 9.72
CA TRP A 20 32.44 2.03 8.77
C TRP A 20 31.19 2.65 9.38
N THR A 21 30.62 3.57 8.63
CA THR A 21 29.29 4.14 8.88
C THR A 21 28.19 3.13 8.55
N GLU A 22 26.96 3.39 9.02
CA GLU A 22 25.77 2.63 8.62
C GLU A 22 25.59 2.57 7.09
N THR A 23 25.97 3.63 6.39
CA THR A 23 25.94 3.71 4.92
C THR A 23 26.91 2.73 4.29
N GLU A 24 28.14 2.63 4.79
CA GLU A 24 29.15 1.70 4.27
C GLU A 24 28.75 0.26 4.54
N ILE A 25 28.19 -0.04 5.72
CA ILE A 25 27.64 -1.36 6.02
C ILE A 25 26.52 -1.75 5.07
N LEU A 26 25.55 -0.85 4.82
CA LEU A 26 24.45 -1.09 3.89
C LEU A 26 24.93 -1.28 2.45
N ASN A 27 25.84 -0.42 1.99
CA ASN A 27 26.40 -0.50 0.64
C ASN A 27 27.32 -1.74 0.47
N SER A 28 27.86 -2.32 1.55
CA SER A 28 28.60 -3.59 1.50
C SER A 28 27.75 -4.81 1.15
N GLY A 29 26.42 -4.65 1.04
CA GLY A 29 25.50 -5.63 0.50
C GLY A 29 25.43 -5.64 -1.03
N ASN A 30 26.02 -4.65 -1.71
CA ASN A 30 26.07 -4.62 -3.17
C ASN A 30 27.01 -5.70 -3.72
N VAL A 31 26.75 -6.12 -4.96
CA VAL A 31 27.66 -7.03 -5.69
C VAL A 31 28.97 -6.34 -6.01
N GLN A 32 28.95 -5.02 -6.24
CA GLN A 32 30.13 -4.20 -6.48
C GLN A 32 30.58 -3.47 -5.21
N SER A 33 31.90 -3.33 -5.04
CA SER A 33 32.50 -2.61 -3.91
C SER A 33 32.56 -1.10 -4.08
N ALA A 34 32.37 -0.60 -5.30
CA ALA A 34 32.27 0.82 -5.62
C ALA A 34 31.24 1.06 -6.73
N PRO A 35 30.64 2.26 -6.81
CA PRO A 35 29.77 2.66 -7.92
C PRO A 35 30.44 2.46 -9.29
N ALA A 36 29.76 1.79 -10.22
CA ALA A 36 30.23 1.65 -11.60
C ALA A 36 29.92 2.90 -12.45
N ALA A 37 30.86 3.27 -13.32
CA ALA A 37 30.70 4.39 -14.24
C ALA A 37 29.72 4.09 -15.39
N GLU A 38 29.48 2.81 -15.69
CA GLU A 38 28.61 2.37 -16.77
C GLU A 38 27.59 1.36 -16.25
N SER A 39 26.33 1.55 -16.65
CA SER A 39 25.20 0.66 -16.36
C SER A 39 24.18 0.73 -17.49
N ASP A 40 23.25 -0.24 -17.57
CA ASP A 40 22.14 -0.15 -18.53
C ASP A 40 21.08 0.84 -18.04
N VAL A 41 20.92 0.95 -16.72
CA VAL A 41 19.95 1.84 -16.09
C VAL A 41 20.53 2.51 -14.84
N THR A 42 20.47 3.83 -14.81
CA THR A 42 20.68 4.64 -13.59
C THR A 42 19.33 4.98 -12.95
N VAL A 43 19.05 4.49 -11.75
CA VAL A 43 17.85 4.89 -10.98
C VAL A 43 18.23 5.95 -9.96
N VAL A 44 17.55 7.10 -9.97
CA VAL A 44 17.79 8.21 -9.03
C VAL A 44 16.66 8.27 -8.02
N GLY A 45 16.96 7.89 -6.77
CA GLY A 45 16.00 7.83 -5.66
C GLY A 45 15.68 6.40 -5.22
N GLY A 46 16.06 6.06 -3.98
CA GLY A 46 15.80 4.78 -3.31
C GLY A 46 14.50 4.78 -2.50
N GLY A 47 13.48 5.48 -2.98
CA GLY A 47 12.12 5.33 -2.47
C GLY A 47 11.50 3.99 -2.88
N ILE A 48 10.33 3.67 -2.32
CA ILE A 48 9.64 2.40 -2.59
C ILE A 48 9.48 2.12 -4.10
N HIS A 49 9.13 3.14 -4.91
CA HIS A 49 8.97 3.00 -6.35
C HIS A 49 10.28 2.76 -7.10
N GLY A 50 11.38 3.43 -6.72
CA GLY A 50 12.70 3.19 -7.33
C GLY A 50 13.21 1.77 -7.08
N LEU A 51 13.01 1.27 -5.86
CA LEU A 51 13.38 -0.10 -5.50
C LEU A 51 12.46 -1.14 -6.17
N MET A 52 11.15 -0.90 -6.19
CA MET A 52 10.19 -1.77 -6.88
C MET A 52 10.46 -1.83 -8.39
N TYR A 53 10.80 -0.70 -9.02
CA TYR A 53 11.23 -0.67 -10.43
C TYR A 53 12.42 -1.59 -10.64
N ALA A 54 13.48 -1.46 -9.83
CA ALA A 54 14.70 -2.24 -10.01
C ALA A 54 14.46 -3.75 -9.82
N ILE A 55 13.69 -4.12 -8.79
CA ILE A 55 13.29 -5.51 -8.53
C ILE A 55 12.46 -6.05 -9.69
N HIS A 56 11.46 -5.29 -10.14
CA HIS A 56 10.55 -5.74 -11.20
C HIS A 56 11.28 -5.89 -12.53
N ALA A 57 12.12 -4.91 -12.92
CA ALA A 57 12.90 -4.95 -14.15
C ALA A 57 13.84 -6.16 -14.21
N ARG A 58 14.55 -6.47 -13.10
CA ARG A 58 15.39 -7.68 -13.02
C ARG A 58 14.60 -8.97 -13.15
N LYS A 59 13.40 -9.04 -12.56
CA LYS A 59 12.60 -10.27 -12.55
C LYS A 59 11.81 -10.51 -13.83
N VAL A 60 11.39 -9.46 -14.55
CA VAL A 60 10.62 -9.61 -15.80
C VAL A 60 11.49 -9.71 -17.05
N HIS A 61 12.77 -9.34 -16.96
CA HIS A 61 13.76 -9.48 -18.04
C HIS A 61 15.01 -10.24 -17.58
N PRO A 62 14.89 -11.48 -17.05
CA PRO A 62 16.03 -12.23 -16.54
C PRO A 62 17.10 -12.51 -17.62
N GLU A 63 16.69 -12.70 -18.87
CA GLU A 63 17.56 -12.98 -20.02
C GLU A 63 18.36 -11.77 -20.51
N ALA A 64 17.91 -10.56 -20.18
CA ALA A 64 18.60 -9.32 -20.57
C ALA A 64 19.81 -9.00 -19.67
N ASP A 65 19.92 -9.67 -18.51
CA ASP A 65 20.94 -9.44 -17.49
C ASP A 65 21.22 -7.95 -17.19
N LEU A 66 20.15 -7.17 -17.06
CA LEU A 66 20.21 -5.71 -16.86
C LEU A 66 21.13 -5.31 -15.70
N LYS A 67 22.13 -4.48 -16.00
CA LYS A 67 22.98 -3.81 -15.02
C LYS A 67 22.29 -2.54 -14.52
N ILE A 68 21.75 -2.61 -13.31
CA ILE A 68 21.03 -1.49 -12.68
C ILE A 68 21.84 -0.93 -11.51
N SER A 69 22.07 0.39 -11.54
CA SER A 69 22.67 1.15 -10.44
C SER A 69 21.63 2.12 -9.89
N LEU A 70 21.26 1.98 -8.62
CA LEU A 70 20.35 2.88 -7.91
C LEU A 70 21.14 3.78 -6.95
N PHE A 71 20.88 5.07 -6.99
CA PHE A 71 21.51 6.07 -6.12
C PHE A 71 20.48 6.75 -5.22
N GLU A 72 20.66 6.62 -3.90
CA GLU A 72 19.85 7.28 -2.87
C GLU A 72 20.69 8.30 -2.11
N LYS A 73 20.21 9.55 -2.09
CA LYS A 73 20.89 10.66 -1.41
C LYS A 73 21.05 10.39 0.09
N ALA A 74 20.03 9.86 0.74
CA ALA A 74 20.07 9.62 2.17
C ALA A 74 21.06 8.50 2.52
N PRO A 75 21.77 8.62 3.66
CA PRO A 75 22.76 7.62 4.10
C PRO A 75 22.17 6.24 4.41
N LYS A 76 20.85 6.16 4.66
CA LYS A 76 20.08 4.94 4.91
C LYS A 76 18.59 5.21 4.63
N PRO A 77 17.74 4.18 4.48
CA PRO A 77 16.30 4.35 4.35
C PRO A 77 15.72 5.26 5.43
N GLN A 78 15.19 6.41 5.01
CA GLN A 78 14.59 7.39 5.90
C GLN A 78 13.11 7.12 6.13
N TRP A 79 12.59 7.71 7.22
CA TRP A 79 11.16 7.85 7.44
C TRP A 79 10.47 8.51 6.24
N LYS A 80 9.28 8.01 5.89
CA LYS A 80 8.36 8.59 4.91
C LYS A 80 6.91 8.30 5.32
N ILE A 81 6.02 9.27 5.09
CA ILE A 81 4.57 9.04 5.17
C ILE A 81 4.07 8.17 4.00
N GLY A 82 2.90 7.53 4.18
CA GLY A 82 2.30 6.60 3.22
C GLY A 82 2.58 5.16 3.63
N GLU A 83 1.81 4.69 4.60
CA GLU A 83 2.06 3.44 5.34
C GLU A 83 1.02 2.36 5.01
N SER A 84 -0.16 2.72 4.52
CA SER A 84 -1.21 1.78 4.16
C SER A 84 -1.02 1.23 2.74
N THR A 85 -1.03 -0.10 2.62
CA THR A 85 -1.03 -0.81 1.35
C THR A 85 -2.32 -1.60 1.16
N LEU A 86 -2.66 -1.83 -0.10
CA LEU A 86 -3.89 -2.47 -0.54
C LEU A 86 -3.57 -3.83 -1.17
N PRO A 87 -4.61 -4.64 -1.49
CA PRO A 87 -4.41 -5.95 -2.08
C PRO A 87 -3.54 -5.92 -3.34
N HIS A 88 -3.62 -4.88 -4.17
CA HIS A 88 -2.80 -4.76 -5.37
C HIS A 88 -1.28 -4.75 -5.10
N PHE A 89 -0.84 -4.08 -4.01
CA PHE A 89 0.55 -4.16 -3.56
C PHE A 89 0.88 -5.57 -3.04
N ALA A 90 -0.02 -6.20 -2.29
CA ALA A 90 0.15 -7.57 -1.83
C ALA A 90 0.25 -8.59 -2.98
N GLN A 91 -0.48 -8.36 -4.08
CA GLN A 91 -0.36 -9.17 -5.30
C GLN A 91 1.05 -9.05 -5.87
N TRP A 92 1.56 -7.82 -6.01
CA TRP A 92 2.91 -7.61 -6.52
C TRP A 92 3.96 -8.27 -5.64
N THR A 93 3.85 -8.14 -4.31
CA THR A 93 4.83 -8.74 -3.40
C THR A 93 4.82 -10.26 -3.54
N ILE A 94 3.64 -10.90 -3.60
CA ILE A 94 3.54 -12.36 -3.80
C ILE A 94 4.14 -12.77 -5.14
N SER A 95 3.80 -12.08 -6.23
CA SER A 95 4.35 -12.33 -7.57
C SER A 95 5.87 -12.07 -7.65
N ALA A 96 6.40 -11.20 -6.80
CA ALA A 96 7.83 -10.96 -6.67
C ALA A 96 8.54 -11.99 -5.76
N GLY A 97 7.80 -12.90 -5.11
CA GLY A 97 8.33 -13.93 -4.21
C GLY A 97 8.32 -13.55 -2.72
N LEU A 98 7.71 -12.43 -2.36
CA LEU A 98 7.61 -11.90 -1.00
C LEU A 98 6.21 -12.16 -0.44
N LYS A 99 6.03 -13.36 0.11
CA LYS A 99 4.73 -13.84 0.62
C LYS A 99 4.37 -13.30 2.00
N ALA A 100 3.09 -13.33 2.30
CA ALA A 100 2.51 -12.76 3.52
C ALA A 100 3.02 -13.38 4.81
N GLU A 101 3.34 -14.68 4.82
CA GLU A 101 3.96 -15.30 5.99
C GLU A 101 5.19 -14.48 6.38
N TYR A 102 6.12 -14.20 5.46
CA TYR A 102 7.36 -13.48 5.76
C TYR A 102 7.15 -11.99 6.04
N LEU A 103 6.32 -11.32 5.23
CA LEU A 103 6.14 -9.87 5.33
C LEU A 103 5.44 -9.42 6.63
N LEU A 104 4.56 -10.24 7.19
CA LEU A 104 3.91 -9.95 8.47
C LEU A 104 4.84 -10.06 9.69
N ARG A 105 6.13 -10.39 9.49
CA ARG A 105 7.16 -10.28 10.54
C ARG A 105 7.78 -8.89 10.59
N PHE A 106 7.66 -8.11 9.52
CA PHE A 106 8.16 -6.73 9.46
C PHE A 106 7.05 -5.70 9.63
N PHE A 107 5.85 -6.01 9.14
CA PHE A 107 4.76 -5.03 8.94
C PHE A 107 3.51 -5.37 9.73
N GLY A 108 2.69 -4.35 9.99
CA GLY A 108 1.37 -4.55 10.57
C GLY A 108 0.41 -5.20 9.57
N LEU A 109 -0.61 -5.89 10.08
CA LEU A 109 -1.69 -6.41 9.24
C LEU A 109 -2.56 -5.26 8.70
N HIS A 110 -2.92 -5.33 7.42
CA HIS A 110 -4.04 -4.58 6.85
C HIS A 110 -5.12 -5.57 6.38
N SER A 111 -6.26 -5.63 7.06
CA SER A 111 -7.35 -6.57 6.79
C SER A 111 -8.59 -5.95 6.12
N GLY A 112 -8.55 -4.66 5.76
CA GLY A 112 -9.68 -3.97 5.14
C GLY A 112 -9.66 -2.47 5.34
N LEU A 113 -10.71 -1.80 4.88
CA LEU A 113 -10.89 -0.36 5.04
C LEU A 113 -12.18 -0.12 5.83
N GLU A 114 -12.08 0.71 6.85
CA GLU A 114 -13.22 1.09 7.68
C GLU A 114 -13.40 2.61 7.65
N PHE A 115 -14.64 3.05 7.49
CA PHE A 115 -15.02 4.44 7.34
C PHE A 115 -16.13 4.78 8.32
N PHE A 116 -15.88 5.79 9.15
CA PHE A 116 -16.85 6.39 10.07
C PHE A 116 -17.13 7.79 9.58
N VAL A 117 -18.31 8.01 8.98
CA VAL A 117 -18.69 9.31 8.43
C VAL A 117 -19.51 10.07 9.48
N LEU A 118 -18.87 11.06 10.11
CA LEU A 118 -19.44 11.82 11.21
C LEU A 118 -20.63 12.66 10.74
N ASP A 119 -21.64 12.74 11.59
CA ASP A 119 -22.73 13.68 11.45
C ASP A 119 -22.32 15.00 12.12
N ARG A 120 -22.20 16.07 11.33
CA ARG A 120 -21.80 17.38 11.88
C ARG A 120 -22.90 17.96 12.76
N GLU A 121 -24.16 17.68 12.45
CA GLU A 121 -25.32 18.23 13.13
C GLU A 121 -25.67 17.42 14.40
N ASN A 122 -25.21 16.17 14.50
CA ASN A 122 -25.35 15.32 15.67
C ASN A 122 -23.98 14.85 16.21
N PRO A 123 -23.42 15.45 17.27
CA PRO A 123 -22.05 15.19 17.75
C PRO A 123 -21.71 13.74 18.11
N ASP A 124 -22.70 12.90 18.40
CA ASP A 124 -22.52 11.47 18.67
C ASP A 124 -22.89 10.58 17.48
N GLY A 125 -23.52 11.15 16.44
CA GLY A 125 -23.97 10.46 15.25
C GLY A 125 -22.86 10.25 14.23
N TYR A 126 -22.88 9.07 13.60
CA TYR A 126 -22.05 8.74 12.45
C TYR A 126 -22.69 7.59 11.69
N ALA A 127 -22.39 7.48 10.40
CA ALA A 127 -22.64 6.28 9.63
C ALA A 127 -21.36 5.49 9.43
N VAL A 128 -21.46 4.20 9.14
CA VAL A 128 -20.32 3.31 8.97
C VAL A 128 -20.35 2.64 7.59
N PHE A 129 -19.17 2.47 7.02
CA PHE A 129 -18.91 1.50 5.97
C PHE A 129 -17.65 0.73 6.34
N CYS A 130 -17.72 -0.59 6.37
CA CYS A 130 -16.54 -1.43 6.49
C CYS A 130 -16.52 -2.43 5.34
N ASN A 131 -15.36 -2.54 4.67
CA ASN A 131 -15.07 -3.67 3.81
C ASN A 131 -13.86 -4.45 4.31
N ASN A 132 -13.99 -5.76 4.25
CA ASN A 132 -12.84 -6.63 4.37
C ASN A 132 -11.92 -6.47 3.16
N GLY A 133 -10.63 -6.70 3.38
CA GLY A 133 -9.70 -7.06 2.32
C GLY A 133 -10.07 -8.43 1.72
N PRO A 134 -9.26 -8.96 0.79
CA PRO A 134 -9.42 -10.33 0.33
C PRO A 134 -9.29 -11.30 1.53
N PRO A 135 -9.90 -12.49 1.44
CA PRO A 135 -9.69 -13.55 2.42
C PRO A 135 -8.19 -13.78 2.69
N PRO A 136 -7.81 -14.03 3.96
CA PRO A 136 -6.41 -14.03 4.38
C PRO A 136 -5.58 -15.19 3.79
N PHE A 137 -6.23 -16.24 3.28
CA PHE A 137 -5.56 -17.31 2.54
C PHE A 137 -5.17 -16.92 1.11
N LEU A 138 -5.78 -15.85 0.55
CA LEU A 138 -5.38 -15.28 -0.74
C LEU A 138 -4.21 -14.32 -0.55
N ALA A 139 -4.43 -13.22 0.18
CA ALA A 139 -3.36 -12.36 0.67
C ALA A 139 -3.86 -11.30 1.67
N PRO A 140 -3.33 -11.24 2.89
CA PRO A 140 -3.51 -10.05 3.72
C PRO A 140 -2.77 -8.84 3.11
N GLY A 141 -3.23 -7.62 3.43
CA GLY A 141 -2.48 -6.40 3.17
C GLY A 141 -1.47 -6.08 4.28
N TYR A 142 -0.69 -5.01 4.08
CA TYR A 142 0.35 -4.59 5.02
C TYR A 142 0.25 -3.11 5.43
N GLN A 143 0.52 -2.84 6.70
CA GLN A 143 0.77 -1.50 7.23
C GLN A 143 2.29 -1.35 7.41
N LEU A 144 2.91 -0.56 6.55
CA LEU A 144 4.36 -0.47 6.41
C LEU A 144 4.96 0.56 7.36
N GLN A 145 6.06 0.23 8.03
CA GLN A 145 7.05 1.24 8.39
C GLN A 145 7.95 1.48 7.17
N ARG A 146 7.93 2.70 6.62
CA ARG A 146 8.61 2.98 5.34
C ARG A 146 10.13 2.84 5.35
N SER A 147 10.80 3.12 6.47
CA SER A 147 12.24 2.83 6.57
C SER A 147 12.54 1.33 6.52
N MET A 148 11.63 0.47 7.03
CA MET A 148 11.77 -0.98 6.99
C MET A 148 11.45 -1.54 5.60
N SER A 149 10.39 -1.06 4.93
CA SER A 149 10.07 -1.50 3.55
C SER A 149 11.17 -1.17 2.57
N GLU A 150 11.71 0.04 2.61
CA GLU A 150 12.81 0.43 1.74
C GLU A 150 14.11 -0.32 2.09
N LEU A 151 14.36 -0.67 3.36
CA LEU A 151 15.50 -1.52 3.73
C LEU A 151 15.33 -2.95 3.20
N LEU A 152 14.16 -3.56 3.39
CA LEU A 152 13.83 -4.87 2.85
C LEU A 152 14.01 -4.90 1.33
N PHE A 153 13.43 -3.94 0.61
CA PHE A 153 13.54 -3.89 -0.85
C PHE A 153 14.96 -3.53 -1.32
N THR A 154 15.76 -2.81 -0.54
CA THR A 154 17.20 -2.65 -0.80
C THR A 154 17.90 -4.01 -0.80
N VAL A 155 17.68 -4.83 0.24
CA VAL A 155 18.29 -6.16 0.33
C VAL A 155 17.80 -7.08 -0.79
N VAL A 156 16.50 -7.06 -1.11
CA VAL A 156 15.94 -7.86 -2.21
C VAL A 156 16.56 -7.43 -3.55
N ALA A 157 16.71 -6.14 -3.81
CA ALA A 157 17.36 -5.64 -5.02
C ALA A 157 18.83 -6.08 -5.09
N GLN A 158 19.57 -5.98 -3.97
CA GLN A 158 20.96 -6.44 -3.87
C GLN A 158 21.10 -7.94 -4.15
N ARG A 159 20.23 -8.78 -3.60
CA ARG A 159 20.20 -10.24 -3.89
C ARG A 159 19.88 -10.56 -5.36
N LEU A 160 19.26 -9.64 -6.10
CA LEU A 160 18.98 -9.74 -7.53
C LEU A 160 20.10 -9.15 -8.41
N GLY A 161 21.22 -8.73 -7.81
CA GLY A 161 22.36 -8.16 -8.50
C GLY A 161 22.27 -6.66 -8.80
N VAL A 162 21.27 -5.95 -8.27
CA VAL A 162 21.17 -4.49 -8.37
C VAL A 162 22.12 -3.85 -7.37
N ASN A 163 22.92 -2.87 -7.80
CA ASN A 163 23.74 -2.10 -6.88
C ASN A 163 22.94 -0.89 -6.35
N VAL A 164 22.68 -0.86 -5.04
CA VAL A 164 21.93 0.21 -4.38
C VAL A 164 22.89 1.01 -3.50
N TRP A 165 23.17 2.26 -3.89
CA TRP A 165 24.13 3.14 -3.27
C TRP A 165 23.44 4.21 -2.44
N HIS A 166 23.37 3.99 -1.13
CA HIS A 166 22.94 5.02 -0.17
C HIS A 166 24.05 6.03 0.10
N GLY A 167 23.68 7.25 0.48
CA GLY A 167 24.61 8.36 0.69
C GLY A 167 25.22 8.90 -0.60
N HIS A 168 24.58 8.65 -1.75
CA HIS A 168 25.03 9.07 -3.07
C HIS A 168 23.90 9.83 -3.78
N ALA A 169 24.12 11.11 -4.07
CA ALA A 169 23.11 11.95 -4.73
C ALA A 169 23.49 12.23 -6.17
N ALA A 170 22.54 12.11 -7.09
CA ALA A 170 22.70 12.65 -8.42
C ALA A 170 22.82 14.19 -8.36
N ASP A 171 23.83 14.73 -9.04
CA ASP A 171 23.88 16.15 -9.35
C ASP A 171 22.91 16.43 -10.49
N ILE A 172 21.69 16.77 -10.08
CA ILE A 172 20.61 17.04 -11.01
C ILE A 172 20.97 18.21 -11.93
N GLN A 173 21.66 19.24 -11.44
CA GLN A 173 21.94 20.45 -12.24
C GLN A 173 22.90 20.14 -13.38
N ASN A 174 23.91 19.32 -13.14
CA ASN A 174 24.93 18.93 -14.12
C ASN A 174 24.64 17.62 -14.86
N THR A 175 23.47 17.01 -14.65
CA THR A 175 23.05 15.86 -15.45
C THR A 175 22.80 16.27 -16.91
N ILE A 176 23.40 15.53 -17.85
CA ILE A 176 23.15 15.68 -19.29
C ILE A 176 22.32 14.47 -19.72
N LEU A 177 21.10 14.73 -20.21
CA LEU A 177 20.21 13.73 -20.80
C LEU A 177 20.11 14.03 -22.30
N SER A 178 20.62 13.14 -23.15
CA SER A 178 20.74 13.40 -24.59
C SER A 178 20.80 12.12 -25.43
N GLN A 179 20.72 12.27 -26.75
CA GLN A 179 20.88 11.13 -27.68
C GLN A 179 22.30 10.56 -27.71
N GLU A 180 23.33 11.38 -27.41
CA GLU A 180 24.75 11.00 -27.54
C GLU A 180 25.32 10.31 -26.30
N GLY A 181 24.49 10.14 -25.26
CA GLY A 181 24.81 9.46 -24.01
C GLY A 181 24.35 10.25 -22.80
N ASP A 182 23.61 9.60 -21.89
CA ASP A 182 23.22 10.22 -20.63
C ASP A 182 24.36 10.13 -19.63
N SER A 183 24.60 11.22 -18.93
CA SER A 183 25.61 11.29 -17.87
C SER A 183 25.00 11.93 -16.63
N VAL A 184 25.04 11.19 -15.54
CA VAL A 184 24.53 11.58 -14.23
C VAL A 184 25.72 11.65 -13.28
N PRO A 185 26.25 12.85 -12.98
CA PRO A 185 27.28 12.99 -11.95
C PRO A 185 26.72 12.55 -10.59
N ILE A 186 27.47 11.74 -9.86
CA ILE A 186 27.09 11.19 -8.56
C ILE A 186 28.00 11.74 -7.48
N ILE A 187 27.40 12.41 -6.50
CA ILE A 187 28.09 13.04 -5.37
C ILE A 187 27.93 12.18 -4.12
N ARG A 188 29.05 11.68 -3.60
CA ARG A 188 29.09 11.06 -2.27
C ARG A 188 28.81 12.12 -1.21
N GLN A 189 27.81 11.88 -0.37
CA GLN A 189 27.31 12.89 0.56
C GLN A 189 28.21 13.12 1.77
N SER A 190 29.07 12.17 2.12
CA SER A 190 29.97 12.27 3.28
C SER A 190 31.11 13.26 3.10
N ASP A 191 31.71 13.30 1.91
CA ASP A 191 32.88 14.14 1.62
C ASP A 191 32.62 15.23 0.56
N LYS A 192 31.50 15.15 -0.18
CA LYS A 192 31.11 16.10 -1.23
C LYS A 192 32.15 16.26 -2.35
N THR A 193 33.04 15.29 -2.49
CA THR A 193 34.01 15.23 -3.58
C THR A 193 33.37 14.44 -4.72
N GLU A 194 33.25 15.02 -5.91
CA GLU A 194 32.70 14.31 -7.08
C GLU A 194 33.57 13.09 -7.38
N GLN A 195 33.00 11.89 -7.39
CA GLN A 195 33.79 10.64 -7.49
C GLN A 195 33.32 9.70 -8.61
N LEU A 196 32.21 9.99 -9.28
CA LEU A 196 31.74 9.18 -10.41
C LEU A 196 30.79 9.97 -11.32
N VAL A 197 30.89 9.72 -12.62
CA VAL A 197 29.83 10.03 -13.59
C VAL A 197 29.19 8.71 -14.01
N SER A 198 27.92 8.49 -13.63
CA SER A 198 27.15 7.32 -14.06
C SER A 198 26.64 7.56 -15.48
N LYS A 199 27.03 6.68 -16.40
CA LYS A 199 26.57 6.67 -17.79
C LYS A 199 25.64 5.48 -17.99
N SER A 200 24.49 5.74 -18.59
CA SER A 200 23.50 4.72 -18.90
C SER A 200 22.58 5.16 -20.04
N PRO A 201 22.10 4.25 -20.90
CA PRO A 201 21.09 4.58 -21.92
C PRO A 201 19.72 5.02 -21.37
N LEU A 202 19.44 4.77 -20.09
CA LEU A 202 18.20 5.14 -19.43
C LEU A 202 18.43 5.61 -17.99
N VAL A 203 17.87 6.77 -17.66
CA VAL A 203 17.77 7.33 -16.31
C VAL A 203 16.33 7.25 -15.81
N VAL A 204 16.13 6.69 -14.62
CA VAL A 204 14.80 6.59 -14.00
C VAL A 204 14.70 7.56 -12.84
N ASP A 205 13.84 8.56 -12.97
CA ASP A 205 13.53 9.53 -11.91
C ASP A 205 12.57 8.92 -10.89
N GLY A 206 13.15 8.31 -9.85
CA GLY A 206 12.48 7.82 -8.64
C GLY A 206 12.48 8.82 -7.48
N THR A 207 12.68 10.12 -7.75
CA THR A 207 12.79 11.15 -6.69
C THR A 207 11.43 11.56 -6.10
N GLY A 208 10.34 10.93 -6.54
CA GLY A 208 8.99 11.15 -6.05
C GLY A 208 8.54 12.60 -6.23
N ARG A 209 7.86 13.17 -5.22
CA ARG A 209 7.30 14.54 -5.29
C ARG A 209 8.28 15.66 -5.59
N PHE A 210 9.59 15.41 -5.46
CA PHE A 210 10.61 16.39 -5.81
C PHE A 210 10.73 16.58 -7.32
N ARG A 211 10.33 15.58 -8.13
CA ARG A 211 10.25 15.66 -9.59
C ARG A 211 11.55 16.17 -10.21
N GLN A 212 12.70 15.71 -9.73
CA GLN A 212 13.98 16.37 -9.98
C GLN A 212 14.32 16.46 -11.49
N TYR A 213 13.87 15.51 -12.31
CA TYR A 213 14.01 15.56 -13.76
C TYR A 213 12.73 16.05 -14.44
N ALA A 214 11.55 15.54 -14.06
CA ALA A 214 10.29 15.95 -14.68
C ALA A 214 9.99 17.45 -14.53
N SER A 215 10.43 18.09 -13.44
CA SER A 215 10.27 19.54 -13.21
C SER A 215 11.12 20.42 -14.13
N LYS A 216 12.20 19.88 -14.72
CA LYS A 216 12.99 20.56 -15.75
C LYS A 216 12.31 20.54 -17.11
N ALA A 217 11.55 19.48 -17.40
CA ALA A 217 10.84 19.31 -18.65
C ALA A 217 9.53 20.11 -18.69
N ALA A 218 8.78 20.14 -17.58
CA ALA A 218 7.56 20.92 -17.48
C ALA A 218 7.23 21.37 -16.05
N ARG A 219 6.52 22.50 -15.97
CA ARG A 219 5.97 23.00 -14.70
C ARG A 219 5.00 21.98 -14.12
N VAL A 220 4.84 22.03 -12.79
CA VAL A 220 3.86 21.20 -12.11
C VAL A 220 2.45 21.67 -12.50
N LYS A 221 1.59 20.75 -12.92
CA LYS A 221 0.17 21.01 -13.14
C LYS A 221 -0.59 20.89 -11.82
N ARG A 222 -1.46 21.88 -11.57
CA ARG A 222 -2.45 21.88 -10.50
C ARG A 222 -3.83 21.71 -11.10
N PHE A 223 -4.78 21.29 -10.26
CA PHE A 223 -6.17 21.06 -10.63
C PHE A 223 -7.04 22.17 -10.07
N ASP A 224 -8.20 22.37 -10.70
CA ASP A 224 -9.20 23.33 -10.25
C ASP A 224 -9.91 22.85 -8.96
N ASP A 225 -10.78 23.71 -8.42
CA ASP A 225 -11.49 23.57 -7.14
C ASP A 225 -10.54 23.55 -5.91
N PHE A 226 -10.84 22.74 -4.90
CA PHE A 226 -10.03 22.65 -3.68
C PHE A 226 -8.85 21.69 -3.84
N ASN A 227 -7.75 22.00 -3.16
CA ASN A 227 -6.69 21.05 -2.87
C ASN A 227 -6.80 20.56 -1.43
N THR A 228 -5.81 19.82 -0.95
CA THR A 228 -5.79 19.30 0.41
C THR A 228 -4.44 19.53 1.07
N ASP A 229 -4.49 19.73 2.38
CA ASP A 229 -3.36 19.81 3.29
C ASP A 229 -3.43 18.63 4.27
N ALA A 230 -2.30 17.99 4.54
CA ALA A 230 -2.19 16.93 5.55
C ALA A 230 -1.34 17.38 6.75
N PHE A 231 -1.76 17.00 7.95
CA PHE A 231 -1.05 17.26 9.19
C PHE A 231 -1.22 16.09 10.16
N PHE A 232 -0.12 15.63 10.74
CA PHE A 232 -0.09 14.32 11.38
C PHE A 232 1.06 14.17 12.38
N ALA A 233 0.94 13.13 13.20
CA ALA A 233 1.93 12.74 14.20
C ALA A 233 1.87 11.23 14.48
N TYR A 234 2.78 10.76 15.33
CA TYR A 234 2.89 9.37 15.74
C TYR A 234 2.51 9.19 17.20
N TRP A 235 1.86 8.08 17.51
CA TRP A 235 1.22 7.87 18.80
C TRP A 235 1.44 6.46 19.32
N GLU A 236 1.49 6.34 20.64
CA GLU A 236 1.35 5.09 21.37
C GLU A 236 -0.12 4.85 21.71
N GLY A 237 -0.61 3.64 21.51
CA GLY A 237 -1.97 3.25 21.90
C GLY A 237 -2.04 2.87 23.37
N THR A 238 -2.41 3.80 24.25
CA THR A 238 -2.45 3.58 25.71
C THR A 238 -3.68 2.79 26.17
N SER A 239 -4.79 2.95 25.44
CA SER A 239 -6.02 2.16 25.64
C SER A 239 -6.71 1.89 24.31
N GLU A 240 -5.94 1.57 23.26
CA GLU A 240 -6.43 1.35 21.88
C GLU A 240 -7.59 0.35 21.78
N ASN A 241 -7.65 -0.64 22.67
CA ASN A 241 -8.71 -1.66 22.70
C ASN A 241 -10.06 -1.13 23.21
N ASP A 242 -10.09 0.09 23.75
CA ASP A 242 -11.31 0.76 24.18
C ASP A 242 -11.89 1.69 23.10
N VAL A 243 -11.17 1.95 22.00
CA VAL A 243 -11.68 2.73 20.85
C VAL A 243 -13.03 2.20 20.32
N PRO A 244 -13.31 0.87 20.30
CA PRO A 244 -14.63 0.36 19.93
C PRO A 244 -15.81 0.87 20.78
N LYS A 245 -15.55 1.42 21.98
CA LYS A 245 -16.57 2.09 22.81
C LYS A 245 -16.96 3.45 22.24
N GLU A 246 -16.06 4.09 21.50
CA GLU A 246 -16.28 5.39 20.87
C GLU A 246 -16.83 5.25 19.44
N LEU A 247 -16.36 4.22 18.73
CA LEU A 247 -16.76 3.86 17.37
C LEU A 247 -17.05 2.36 17.30
N GLU A 248 -18.33 2.00 17.28
CA GLU A 248 -18.75 0.61 17.27
C GLU A 248 -18.16 -0.12 16.05
N GLY A 249 -17.67 -1.34 16.26
CA GLY A 249 -17.07 -2.15 15.20
C GLY A 249 -15.65 -1.77 14.76
N PHE A 250 -15.03 -0.75 15.37
CA PHE A 250 -13.64 -0.37 15.09
C PHE A 250 -12.67 -1.54 15.26
N GLU A 251 -11.89 -1.86 14.23
CA GLU A 251 -10.80 -2.83 14.32
C GLU A 251 -9.47 -2.21 13.88
N GLY A 252 -8.47 -2.24 14.77
CA GLY A 252 -7.16 -1.63 14.53
C GLY A 252 -6.28 -2.35 13.49
N GLY A 253 -6.73 -3.48 12.93
CA GLY A 253 -6.09 -4.13 11.80
C GLY A 253 -6.61 -3.65 10.43
N HIS A 254 -7.61 -2.77 10.39
CA HIS A 254 -7.98 -2.02 9.18
C HIS A 254 -7.18 -0.73 9.05
N THR A 255 -7.14 -0.16 7.84
CA THR A 255 -6.93 1.30 7.72
C THR A 255 -8.25 1.98 8.03
N ASN A 256 -8.25 2.75 9.12
CA ASN A 256 -9.45 3.40 9.63
C ASN A 256 -9.51 4.85 9.15
N HIS A 257 -10.71 5.28 8.75
CA HIS A 257 -11.00 6.61 8.22
C HIS A 257 -12.13 7.20 9.04
N ILE A 258 -11.90 8.32 9.74
CA ILE A 258 -12.98 9.10 10.33
C ILE A 258 -13.21 10.31 9.45
N CYS A 259 -14.30 10.31 8.68
CA CYS A 259 -14.63 11.27 7.65
C CYS A 259 -15.57 12.35 8.19
N PHE A 260 -15.38 13.58 7.74
CA PHE A 260 -16.16 14.75 8.15
C PHE A 260 -16.12 15.80 7.02
N PRO A 261 -16.96 16.86 7.06
CA PRO A 261 -17.05 17.82 5.95
C PRO A 261 -15.72 18.37 5.43
N GLU A 262 -14.80 18.79 6.31
CA GLU A 262 -13.49 19.34 5.91
C GLU A 262 -12.52 18.30 5.34
N GLY A 263 -12.76 17.00 5.55
CA GLY A 263 -11.85 15.95 5.12
C GLY A 263 -11.97 14.70 5.97
N TRP A 264 -10.84 14.16 6.41
CA TRP A 264 -10.85 12.90 7.15
C TRP A 264 -9.58 12.71 7.99
N MET A 265 -9.70 11.86 9.02
CA MET A 265 -8.61 11.36 9.85
C MET A 265 -8.28 9.93 9.46
N TYR A 266 -7.00 9.62 9.24
CA TYR A 266 -6.53 8.24 9.13
C TYR A 266 -6.01 7.73 10.48
N LEU A 267 -6.20 6.44 10.76
CA LEU A 267 -5.50 5.73 11.83
C LEU A 267 -4.91 4.44 11.27
N ILE A 268 -3.58 4.33 11.33
CA ILE A 268 -2.82 3.20 10.79
C ILE A 268 -1.90 2.64 11.88
N ARG A 269 -2.13 1.38 12.26
CA ARG A 269 -1.34 0.65 13.25
C ARG A 269 -0.28 -0.21 12.58
N PHE A 270 0.99 -0.02 12.92
CA PHE A 270 2.08 -0.78 12.30
C PHE A 270 3.19 -1.14 13.30
N ILE A 271 4.05 -2.07 12.89
CA ILE A 271 5.24 -2.45 13.66
C ILE A 271 6.37 -1.47 13.33
N SER A 272 6.96 -0.87 14.35
CA SER A 272 8.10 0.02 14.22
C SER A 272 9.39 -0.62 14.73
N TRP A 273 10.43 -0.51 13.92
CA TRP A 273 11.79 -0.98 14.15
C TRP A 273 12.79 0.16 14.38
N HIS A 274 12.30 1.39 14.62
CA HIS A 274 13.06 2.64 14.52
C HIS A 274 14.36 2.67 15.35
N GLU A 275 14.37 2.03 16.51
CA GLU A 275 15.51 2.03 17.45
C GLU A 275 16.53 0.89 17.20
N SER A 276 16.38 0.14 16.10
CA SER A 276 17.26 -1.00 15.80
C SER A 276 18.52 -0.57 15.05
N PRO A 277 19.71 -1.10 15.40
CA PRO A 277 20.93 -0.93 14.61
C PRO A 277 20.76 -1.52 13.21
N ILE A 278 21.23 -0.82 12.16
CA ILE A 278 20.99 -1.24 10.77
C ILE A 278 21.59 -2.61 10.44
N GLN A 279 22.79 -2.91 10.96
CA GLN A 279 23.47 -4.18 10.73
C GLN A 279 22.67 -5.37 11.31
N ASN A 280 21.96 -5.14 12.41
CA ASN A 280 21.11 -6.16 13.03
C ASN A 280 19.84 -6.38 12.19
N LEU A 281 19.25 -5.29 11.67
CA LEU A 281 18.11 -5.37 10.76
C LEU A 281 18.48 -6.09 9.45
N LEU A 282 19.68 -5.82 8.91
CA LEU A 282 20.17 -6.49 7.70
C LEU A 282 20.29 -8.00 7.92
N ASP A 283 20.93 -8.44 9.02
CA ASP A 283 21.01 -9.86 9.37
C ASP A 283 19.62 -10.50 9.50
N MET A 284 18.68 -9.81 10.17
CA MET A 284 17.29 -10.27 10.34
C MET A 284 16.56 -10.39 9.00
N ILE A 285 16.75 -9.43 8.10
CA ILE A 285 16.14 -9.44 6.76
C ILE A 285 16.68 -10.61 5.94
N HIS A 286 18.00 -10.79 5.90
CA HIS A 286 18.59 -11.92 5.19
C HIS A 286 18.10 -13.27 5.74
N TYR A 287 18.04 -13.42 7.06
CA TYR A 287 17.50 -14.63 7.68
C TYR A 287 16.07 -14.94 7.23
N ILE A 288 15.19 -13.94 7.20
CA ILE A 288 13.81 -14.14 6.75
C ILE A 288 13.74 -14.45 5.25
N LEU A 289 14.57 -13.79 4.43
CA LEU A 289 14.61 -14.06 2.98
C LEU A 289 15.15 -15.46 2.66
N ASP A 290 16.16 -15.94 3.40
CA ASP A 290 16.67 -17.31 3.25
C ASP A 290 15.59 -18.34 3.63
N HIS A 291 14.82 -18.08 4.70
CA HIS A 291 13.66 -18.90 5.04
C HIS A 291 12.53 -18.84 4.01
N ALA A 292 12.36 -17.69 3.33
CA ALA A 292 11.41 -17.54 2.25
C ALA A 292 11.80 -18.36 1.01
N GLU A 293 13.09 -18.41 0.68
CA GLU A 293 13.64 -19.27 -0.38
C GLU A 293 13.46 -20.76 -0.06
N LEU A 294 13.55 -21.14 1.22
CA LEU A 294 13.29 -22.51 1.68
C LEU A 294 11.79 -22.88 1.74
N GLY A 295 10.89 -21.91 1.62
CA GLY A 295 9.44 -22.15 1.76
C GLY A 295 9.04 -22.53 3.19
N THR A 296 9.69 -21.95 4.19
CA THR A 296 9.45 -22.29 5.61
C THR A 296 8.00 -21.99 6.02
N PRO A 297 7.26 -22.97 6.57
CA PRO A 297 5.89 -22.74 7.01
C PRO A 297 5.76 -21.63 8.05
N SER A 298 4.62 -20.92 8.02
CA SER A 298 4.41 -19.76 8.89
C SER A 298 4.56 -20.08 10.38
N ASP A 299 4.04 -21.22 10.86
CA ASP A 299 4.11 -21.59 12.29
C ASP A 299 5.52 -21.99 12.75
N GLU A 300 6.39 -22.35 11.81
CA GLU A 300 7.78 -22.74 12.08
C GLU A 300 8.74 -21.53 12.06
N MET A 301 8.31 -20.41 11.48
CA MET A 301 9.06 -19.16 11.49
C MET A 301 9.05 -18.50 12.88
N PRO A 302 10.18 -17.91 13.32
CA PRO A 302 10.20 -17.08 14.51
C PRO A 302 9.23 -15.90 14.40
N SER A 303 8.62 -15.54 15.52
CA SER A 303 7.74 -14.37 15.61
C SER A 303 8.54 -13.06 15.57
N SER A 304 7.86 -11.93 15.35
CA SER A 304 8.49 -10.61 15.30
C SER A 304 9.27 -10.29 16.60
N GLU A 305 8.72 -10.63 17.76
CA GLU A 305 9.39 -10.45 19.05
C GLU A 305 10.59 -11.40 19.24
N GLU A 306 10.50 -12.63 18.74
CA GLU A 306 11.62 -13.58 18.77
C GLU A 306 12.75 -13.13 17.85
N LEU A 307 12.42 -12.67 16.65
CA LEU A 307 13.38 -12.08 15.70
C LEU A 307 14.07 -10.86 16.34
N ALA A 308 13.30 -9.97 16.98
CA ALA A 308 13.87 -8.84 17.69
C ALA A 308 14.89 -9.28 18.76
N LYS A 309 14.61 -10.36 19.50
CA LYS A 309 15.56 -10.91 20.48
C LYS A 309 16.77 -11.58 19.81
N MET A 310 16.56 -12.41 18.79
CA MET A 310 17.61 -13.16 18.08
C MET A 310 18.66 -12.24 17.46
N PHE A 311 18.22 -11.11 16.90
CA PHE A 311 19.09 -10.17 16.19
C PHE A 311 19.47 -8.94 17.02
N GLY A 312 18.92 -8.78 18.24
CA GLY A 312 19.16 -7.60 19.07
C GLY A 312 18.55 -6.33 18.48
N CYS A 313 17.36 -6.45 17.89
CA CYS A 313 16.57 -5.35 17.36
C CYS A 313 15.55 -4.86 18.40
N LYS A 314 14.95 -3.70 18.14
CA LYS A 314 13.88 -3.10 18.93
C LYS A 314 12.61 -3.05 18.09
N MET A 315 11.52 -3.51 18.69
CA MET A 315 10.21 -3.60 18.06
C MET A 315 9.16 -3.02 19.00
N LYS A 316 8.26 -2.19 18.48
CA LYS A 316 7.02 -1.80 19.16
C LYS A 316 5.90 -1.51 18.16
N TYR A 317 4.65 -1.57 18.60
CA TYR A 317 3.53 -1.07 17.80
C TYR A 317 3.40 0.45 17.94
N VAL A 318 3.14 1.11 16.82
CA VAL A 318 2.94 2.57 16.74
C VAL A 318 1.71 2.85 15.88
N TRP A 319 1.04 3.95 16.19
CA TRP A 319 -0.04 4.51 15.37
C TRP A 319 0.44 5.74 14.61
N SER A 320 0.24 5.74 13.30
CA SER A 320 0.24 6.95 12.49
C SER A 320 -1.18 7.50 12.48
N ILE A 321 -1.36 8.71 12.99
CA ILE A 321 -2.67 9.38 13.03
C ILE A 321 -2.51 10.78 12.46
N GLY A 322 -3.38 11.11 11.52
CA GLY A 322 -3.29 12.37 10.81
C GLY A 322 -4.57 12.73 10.09
N TYR A 323 -4.66 14.00 9.73
CA TYR A 323 -5.75 14.54 8.96
C TYR A 323 -5.29 14.84 7.54
N ALA A 324 -6.21 14.72 6.59
CA ALA A 324 -6.11 15.35 5.28
C ALA A 324 -7.39 16.16 5.07
N CYS A 325 -7.26 17.49 5.10
CA CYS A 325 -8.37 18.43 5.03
C CYS A 325 -8.25 19.28 3.77
N ARG A 326 -9.39 19.78 3.28
CA ARG A 326 -9.44 20.72 2.16
C ARG A 326 -8.68 22.00 2.51
N ASP A 327 -8.01 22.58 1.53
CA ASP A 327 -7.24 23.82 1.69
C ASP A 327 -8.12 25.07 1.86
N ASP A 328 -9.42 24.95 1.59
CA ASP A 328 -10.46 25.94 1.88
C ASP A 328 -11.12 25.76 3.26
N THR A 329 -10.53 24.96 4.15
CA THR A 329 -10.96 24.83 5.56
C THR A 329 -10.78 26.15 6.31
N THR A 330 -11.85 26.65 6.92
CA THR A 330 -11.82 27.86 7.77
C THR A 330 -11.24 27.55 9.15
N TYR A 331 -10.13 28.21 9.51
CA TYR A 331 -9.52 28.17 10.84
C TYR A 331 -9.80 29.46 11.63
N PRO A 332 -9.90 29.40 12.98
CA PRO A 332 -10.15 30.58 13.81
C PRO A 332 -8.95 31.53 13.81
N ALA A 333 -9.20 32.81 14.10
CA ALA A 333 -8.14 33.82 14.20
C ALA A 333 -7.11 33.51 15.30
N ASP A 334 -7.56 32.95 16.43
CA ASP A 334 -6.72 32.49 17.54
C ASP A 334 -6.34 31.00 17.39
N LEU A 335 -5.77 30.65 16.23
CA LEU A 335 -5.25 29.30 15.99
C LEU A 335 -4.00 29.01 16.83
N ASP A 336 -3.30 30.06 17.29
CA ASP A 336 -2.08 29.94 18.11
C ASP A 336 -2.35 29.33 19.49
N SER A 337 -3.56 29.48 20.04
CA SER A 337 -3.98 28.80 21.27
C SER A 337 -4.02 27.27 21.19
N TYR A 338 -3.90 26.68 19.99
CA TYR A 338 -4.00 25.23 19.75
C TYR A 338 -2.65 24.51 19.68
N GLY A 339 -1.51 25.22 19.77
CA GLY A 339 -0.21 24.56 19.70
C GLY A 339 0.96 25.46 19.32
N SER A 340 2.15 24.89 19.34
CA SER A 340 3.42 25.58 19.05
C SER A 340 3.76 25.65 17.57
N SER A 341 3.39 24.63 16.79
CA SER A 341 3.63 24.54 15.34
C SER A 341 2.33 24.56 14.54
N GLU A 342 2.39 24.92 13.26
CA GLU A 342 1.18 24.95 12.42
C GLU A 342 0.50 23.58 12.30
N GLY A 343 1.27 22.50 12.17
CA GLY A 343 0.74 21.13 12.10
C GLY A 343 -0.01 20.75 13.38
N GLU A 344 0.59 21.03 14.54
CA GLU A 344 -0.04 20.83 15.85
C GLU A 344 -1.33 21.63 16.01
N ARG A 345 -1.28 22.93 15.68
CA ARG A 345 -2.43 23.83 15.83
C ARG A 345 -3.61 23.36 15.00
N ARG A 346 -3.38 23.02 13.73
CA ARG A 346 -4.44 22.51 12.82
C ARG A 346 -4.96 21.15 13.28
N PHE A 347 -4.08 20.25 13.72
CA PHE A 347 -4.47 18.94 14.26
C PHE A 347 -5.41 19.12 15.45
N ASN A 348 -4.95 19.82 16.48
CA ASN A 348 -5.71 20.04 17.72
C ASN A 348 -7.01 20.81 17.48
N PHE A 349 -7.03 21.76 16.54
CA PHE A 349 -8.25 22.45 16.16
C PHE A 349 -9.31 21.49 15.60
N ILE A 350 -8.95 20.68 14.60
CA ILE A 350 -9.89 19.73 14.00
C ILE A 350 -10.32 18.67 15.02
N THR A 351 -9.39 18.14 15.83
CA THR A 351 -9.72 17.20 16.90
C THR A 351 -10.73 17.79 17.89
N LYS A 352 -10.58 19.06 18.28
CA LYS A 352 -11.50 19.73 19.21
C LYS A 352 -12.85 20.09 18.56
N LYS A 353 -12.89 20.28 17.24
CA LYS A 353 -14.11 20.64 16.50
C LYS A 353 -15.15 19.52 16.52
N TYR A 354 -14.72 18.26 16.48
CA TYR A 354 -15.61 17.09 16.47
C TYR A 354 -15.45 16.24 17.73
N LYS A 355 -16.53 16.10 18.52
CA LYS A 355 -16.53 15.33 19.77
C LYS A 355 -15.93 13.94 19.60
N LYS A 356 -16.36 13.19 18.58
CA LYS A 356 -15.89 11.82 18.30
C LYS A 356 -14.39 11.73 17.99
N LEU A 357 -13.79 12.75 17.35
CA LEU A 357 -12.34 12.76 17.14
C LEU A 357 -11.60 12.91 18.48
N GLY A 358 -12.05 13.83 19.34
CA GLY A 358 -11.53 13.98 20.69
C GLY A 358 -11.70 12.72 21.53
N ASP A 359 -12.85 12.05 21.42
CA ASP A 359 -13.14 10.80 22.10
C ASP A 359 -12.14 9.69 21.74
N VAL A 360 -11.93 9.47 20.44
CA VAL A 360 -10.94 8.50 19.93
C VAL A 360 -9.51 8.87 20.37
N MET A 361 -9.12 10.14 20.27
CA MET A 361 -7.75 10.57 20.57
C MET A 361 -7.37 10.41 22.05
N ARG A 362 -8.33 10.28 22.99
CA ARG A 362 -8.02 9.99 24.41
C ARG A 362 -7.33 8.63 24.62
N HIS A 363 -7.45 7.72 23.66
CA HIS A 363 -6.85 6.39 23.72
C HIS A 363 -5.39 6.33 23.25
N PHE A 364 -4.83 7.49 22.87
CA PHE A 364 -3.52 7.62 22.28
C PHE A 364 -2.67 8.65 23.01
N THR A 365 -1.36 8.43 23.10
CA THR A 365 -0.38 9.37 23.66
C THR A 365 0.66 9.72 22.61
N LEU A 366 0.90 11.02 22.43
CA LEU A 366 1.81 11.54 21.41
C LEU A 366 3.24 11.05 21.66
N LEU A 367 3.92 10.62 20.59
CA LEU A 367 5.34 10.28 20.62
C LEU A 367 6.17 11.49 20.15
N PRO A 368 6.84 12.21 21.07
CA PRO A 368 7.64 13.38 20.71
C PRO A 368 8.87 12.96 19.91
N ASP A 369 9.12 13.67 18.82
CA ASP A 369 10.30 13.56 17.96
C ASP A 369 10.63 12.10 17.58
N TYR A 370 9.58 11.32 17.32
CA TYR A 370 9.68 9.87 17.16
C TYR A 370 10.61 9.42 16.03
N HIS A 371 10.79 10.26 15.01
CA HIS A 371 11.67 10.00 13.87
C HIS A 371 12.93 10.90 13.87
N GLY A 372 13.26 11.49 15.01
CA GLY A 372 14.38 12.42 15.21
C GLY A 372 13.91 13.84 15.56
N PRO A 373 14.84 14.77 15.85
CA PRO A 373 14.50 16.13 16.25
C PRO A 373 13.60 16.85 15.23
N GLY A 374 12.54 17.51 15.71
CA GLY A 374 11.61 18.27 14.87
C GLY A 374 10.61 17.40 14.09
N THR A 375 10.40 16.15 14.52
CA THR A 375 9.48 15.19 13.89
C THR A 375 8.26 14.85 14.74
N THR A 376 8.03 15.58 15.83
CA THR A 376 6.78 15.45 16.62
C THR A 376 5.54 15.70 15.77
N TRP A 377 5.57 16.77 14.95
CA TRP A 377 4.45 17.18 14.12
C TRP A 377 4.90 17.39 12.68
N PHE A 378 4.09 16.92 11.74
CA PHE A 378 4.30 17.11 10.31
C PHE A 378 3.15 17.87 9.69
N ILE A 379 3.45 18.67 8.67
CA ILE A 379 2.46 19.29 7.80
C ILE A 379 2.95 19.26 6.35
N ARG A 380 2.05 19.01 5.42
CA ARG A 380 2.28 19.13 3.98
C ARG A 380 1.05 19.73 3.32
N LYS A 381 1.27 20.80 2.56
CA LYS A 381 0.21 21.56 1.91
C LYS A 381 0.14 21.28 0.43
N GLN A 382 -1.03 21.50 -0.17
CA GLN A 382 -1.25 21.43 -1.61
C GLN A 382 -0.81 20.06 -2.19
N LEU A 383 -1.42 18.99 -1.69
CA LEU A 383 -1.03 17.61 -1.97
C LEU A 383 -1.18 17.23 -3.45
N THR A 384 -2.27 17.62 -4.11
CA THR A 384 -2.58 17.17 -5.48
C THR A 384 -1.72 17.88 -6.52
N TYR A 385 -1.03 17.13 -7.38
CA TYR A 385 -0.30 17.65 -8.54
C TYR A 385 -0.07 16.58 -9.63
N GLN A 386 0.26 17.03 -10.84
CA GLN A 386 0.67 16.17 -11.96
C GLN A 386 1.93 16.72 -12.65
N SER A 387 2.79 15.83 -13.14
CA SER A 387 3.83 16.14 -14.13
C SER A 387 3.24 16.08 -15.53
N GLU A 388 3.37 17.15 -16.31
CA GLU A 388 2.88 17.17 -17.70
C GLU A 388 3.78 16.39 -18.66
N VAL A 389 5.08 16.28 -18.33
CA VAL A 389 6.05 15.46 -19.06
C VAL A 389 6.62 14.43 -18.10
N VAL A 390 6.49 13.15 -18.45
CA VAL A 390 6.86 12.01 -17.60
C VAL A 390 7.93 11.10 -18.22
N SER A 391 8.27 11.33 -19.48
CA SER A 391 9.39 10.68 -20.17
C SER A 391 10.00 11.65 -21.18
N GLY A 392 11.23 11.34 -21.62
CA GLY A 392 11.94 12.11 -22.63
C GLY A 392 13.20 11.40 -23.12
N PRO A 393 14.06 12.09 -23.90
CA PRO A 393 15.31 11.50 -24.35
C PRO A 393 16.18 11.08 -23.15
N GLY A 394 16.33 9.76 -22.97
CA GLY A 394 17.22 9.18 -21.97
C GLY A 394 16.61 9.03 -20.58
N TRP A 395 15.33 9.39 -20.37
CA TRP A 395 14.75 9.33 -19.03
C TRP A 395 13.25 9.05 -18.97
N VAL A 396 12.81 8.53 -17.81
CA VAL A 396 11.40 8.35 -17.43
C VAL A 396 11.24 8.61 -15.93
N THR A 397 10.12 9.19 -15.49
CA THR A 397 9.79 9.34 -14.06
C THR A 397 8.70 8.36 -13.66
N ILE A 398 8.75 7.85 -12.42
CA ILE A 398 7.83 6.84 -11.88
C ILE A 398 7.22 7.28 -10.54
N GLY A 399 6.12 6.64 -10.16
CA GLY A 399 5.47 6.86 -8.86
C GLY A 399 5.04 8.32 -8.64
N ASP A 400 5.32 8.86 -7.46
CA ASP A 400 5.02 10.26 -7.11
C ASP A 400 5.67 11.30 -8.06
N GLY A 401 6.65 10.92 -8.86
CA GLY A 401 7.22 11.78 -9.90
C GLY A 401 6.25 12.04 -11.06
N VAL A 402 5.34 11.09 -11.35
CA VAL A 402 4.24 11.26 -12.31
C VAL A 402 3.17 12.20 -11.76
N GLY A 403 2.83 12.06 -10.48
CA GLY A 403 1.84 12.87 -9.79
C GLY A 403 1.35 12.22 -8.51
N PHE A 404 0.58 12.98 -7.73
CA PHE A 404 -0.04 12.50 -6.49
C PHE A 404 -1.36 13.24 -6.29
N THR A 405 -2.31 12.63 -5.57
CA THR A 405 -3.60 13.25 -5.24
C THR A 405 -3.74 13.40 -3.72
N ASN A 406 -4.08 12.32 -3.03
CA ASN A 406 -4.40 12.32 -1.62
C ASN A 406 -4.05 10.97 -0.96
N PRO A 407 -3.81 10.92 0.37
CA PRO A 407 -3.64 9.65 1.07
C PRO A 407 -4.89 8.75 1.07
N LEU A 408 -6.09 9.28 0.76
CA LEU A 408 -7.36 8.55 0.82
C LEU A 408 -7.34 7.38 -0.17
N LEU A 409 -7.64 6.16 0.31
CA LEU A 409 -7.53 4.91 -0.47
C LEU A 409 -6.10 4.61 -0.98
N SER A 410 -5.08 5.23 -0.39
CA SER A 410 -3.66 4.90 -0.58
C SER A 410 -3.16 4.84 -2.06
N PRO A 411 -3.59 5.71 -2.99
CA PRO A 411 -3.21 5.59 -4.41
C PRO A 411 -1.71 5.78 -4.65
N GLY A 412 -1.00 6.54 -3.82
CA GLY A 412 0.43 6.84 -4.03
C GLY A 412 1.33 5.61 -4.18
N ILE A 413 1.11 4.56 -3.38
CA ILE A 413 1.79 3.28 -3.56
C ILE A 413 0.99 2.38 -4.52
N ASN A 414 -0.30 2.22 -4.24
CA ASN A 414 -1.08 1.14 -4.83
C ASN A 414 -1.50 1.40 -6.28
N ALA A 415 -1.84 2.64 -6.65
CA ALA A 415 -2.02 3.00 -8.05
C ALA A 415 -0.68 3.39 -8.70
N GLY A 416 0.21 4.02 -7.93
CA GLY A 416 1.54 4.43 -8.41
C GLY A 416 2.41 3.26 -8.90
N ILE A 417 2.21 2.06 -8.36
CA ILE A 417 2.93 0.85 -8.79
C ILE A 417 2.77 0.57 -10.29
N ALA A 418 1.62 0.92 -10.89
CA ALA A 418 1.36 0.67 -12.30
C ALA A 418 2.35 1.43 -13.20
N SER A 419 2.63 2.70 -12.88
CA SER A 419 3.67 3.48 -13.56
C SER A 419 5.05 2.83 -13.37
N THR A 420 5.38 2.45 -12.14
CA THR A 420 6.65 1.81 -11.78
C THR A 420 6.89 0.51 -12.57
N THR A 421 5.89 -0.37 -12.62
CA THR A 421 6.02 -1.66 -13.29
C THR A 421 5.94 -1.54 -14.81
N LEU A 422 5.14 -0.61 -15.34
CA LEU A 422 5.08 -0.39 -16.80
C LEU A 422 6.41 0.16 -17.31
N ALA A 423 7.05 1.07 -16.58
CA ALA A 423 8.38 1.56 -16.92
C ALA A 423 9.44 0.45 -16.89
N ALA A 424 9.39 -0.42 -15.87
CA ALA A 424 10.28 -1.58 -15.78
C ALA A 424 10.07 -2.57 -16.94
N GLN A 425 8.83 -2.78 -17.40
CA GLN A 425 8.54 -3.62 -18.56
C GLN A 425 9.11 -3.03 -19.86
N ASN A 426 9.01 -1.71 -20.04
CA ASN A 426 9.50 -1.03 -21.24
C ASN A 426 11.03 -0.87 -21.30
N THR A 427 11.75 -1.18 -20.21
CA THR A 427 13.19 -0.91 -20.06
C THR A 427 14.03 -1.49 -21.20
N VAL A 428 13.91 -2.80 -21.48
CA VAL A 428 14.73 -3.48 -22.49
C VAL A 428 14.46 -2.92 -23.90
N ALA A 429 13.22 -2.57 -24.21
CA ALA A 429 12.88 -1.94 -25.47
C ALA A 429 13.47 -0.54 -25.56
N ALA A 430 13.34 0.26 -24.50
CA ALA A 430 13.84 1.64 -24.45
C ALA A 430 15.36 1.73 -24.66
N ILE A 431 16.15 0.87 -24.00
CA ILE A 431 17.62 0.90 -24.14
C ILE A 431 18.12 0.41 -25.51
N LYS A 432 17.29 -0.31 -26.27
CA LYS A 432 17.63 -0.80 -27.63
C LYS A 432 17.30 0.23 -28.74
N THR A 433 16.56 1.28 -28.41
CA THR A 433 16.20 2.33 -29.36
C THR A 433 17.43 3.09 -29.84
N LYS A 434 17.43 3.51 -31.11
CA LYS A 434 18.52 4.24 -31.76
C LYS A 434 18.12 5.65 -32.17
N THR A 435 16.83 5.93 -32.30
CA THR A 435 16.30 7.26 -32.65
C THR A 435 15.30 7.75 -31.60
N GLU A 436 15.03 9.06 -31.61
CA GLU A 436 14.01 9.65 -30.74
C GLU A 436 12.61 9.14 -31.07
N GLU A 437 12.29 8.89 -32.34
CA GLU A 437 10.99 8.39 -32.74
C GLU A 437 10.75 6.97 -32.21
N GLU A 438 11.75 6.09 -32.27
CA GLU A 438 11.68 4.75 -31.67
C GLU A 438 11.48 4.84 -30.16
N ARG A 439 12.22 5.73 -29.49
CA ARG A 439 12.11 5.95 -28.04
C ARG A 439 10.75 6.48 -27.64
N ALA A 440 10.24 7.48 -28.34
CA ALA A 440 8.90 8.02 -28.13
C ALA A 440 7.82 6.96 -28.37
N ALA A 441 7.99 6.08 -29.36
CA ALA A 441 7.06 4.98 -29.62
C ALA A 441 7.01 3.97 -28.46
N VAL A 442 8.15 3.64 -27.84
CA VAL A 442 8.20 2.77 -26.64
C VAL A 442 7.46 3.41 -25.46
N TRP A 443 7.62 4.72 -25.26
CA TRP A 443 7.02 5.44 -24.13
C TRP A 443 5.59 5.93 -24.37
N LYS A 444 5.08 5.91 -25.61
CA LYS A 444 3.73 6.38 -25.97
C LYS A 444 2.63 5.85 -25.03
N LYS A 445 2.59 4.54 -24.80
CA LYS A 445 1.59 3.90 -23.91
C LYS A 445 1.75 4.35 -22.46
N TYR A 446 3.00 4.55 -22.02
CA TYR A 446 3.32 5.03 -20.68
C TYR A 446 2.85 6.46 -20.46
N ASP A 447 3.14 7.34 -21.42
CA ASP A 447 2.76 8.75 -21.37
C ASP A 447 1.24 8.92 -21.39
N ASP A 448 0.55 8.20 -22.28
CA ASP A 448 -0.93 8.23 -22.38
C ASP A 448 -1.59 7.78 -21.07
N TYR A 449 -1.09 6.70 -20.47
CA TYR A 449 -1.56 6.22 -19.17
C TYR A 449 -1.36 7.29 -18.08
N CYS A 450 -0.14 7.82 -17.94
CA CYS A 450 0.19 8.80 -16.91
C CYS A 450 -0.60 10.10 -17.06
N ALA A 451 -0.88 10.52 -18.30
CA ALA A 451 -1.69 11.70 -18.60
C ALA A 451 -3.14 11.54 -18.08
N GLY A 452 -3.72 10.35 -18.22
CA GLY A 452 -5.09 10.04 -17.78
C GLY A 452 -5.22 9.61 -16.32
N ALA A 453 -4.18 9.05 -15.71
CA ALA A 453 -4.23 8.47 -14.37
C ALA A 453 -4.49 9.52 -13.27
N ILE A 454 -3.71 10.60 -13.23
CA ILE A 454 -3.81 11.60 -12.16
C ILE A 454 -5.14 12.39 -12.19
N PRO A 455 -5.64 12.87 -13.35
CA PRO A 455 -6.95 13.50 -13.42
C PRO A 455 -8.08 12.59 -12.92
N SER A 456 -8.04 11.31 -13.28
CA SER A 456 -9.03 10.31 -12.83
C SER A 456 -8.98 10.07 -11.33
N LEU A 457 -7.78 9.96 -10.75
CA LEU A 457 -7.62 9.84 -9.30
C LEU A 457 -8.00 11.13 -8.56
N ASN A 458 -7.87 12.30 -9.20
CA ASN A 458 -8.34 13.56 -8.62
C ASN A 458 -9.87 13.65 -8.63
N LEU A 459 -10.53 13.19 -9.71
CA LEU A 459 -11.99 13.05 -9.75
C LEU A 459 -12.48 12.17 -8.60
N LEU A 460 -11.84 11.01 -8.40
CA LEU A 460 -12.14 10.11 -7.28
C LEU A 460 -11.99 10.82 -5.94
N ASN A 461 -10.91 11.57 -5.75
CA ASN A 461 -10.65 12.29 -4.51
C ASN A 461 -11.73 13.35 -4.24
N GLN A 462 -12.03 14.22 -5.21
CA GLN A 462 -13.05 15.25 -5.05
C GLN A 462 -14.43 14.66 -4.78
N PHE A 463 -14.79 13.59 -5.50
CA PHE A 463 -16.05 12.87 -5.30
C PHE A 463 -16.19 12.36 -3.86
N LEU A 464 -15.16 11.68 -3.31
CA LEU A 464 -15.21 11.16 -1.95
C LEU A 464 -15.27 12.26 -0.89
N TYR A 465 -14.48 13.33 -1.03
CA TYR A 465 -14.51 14.45 -0.09
C TYR A 465 -15.89 15.12 -0.04
N LEU A 466 -16.55 15.28 -1.19
CA LEU A 466 -17.91 15.83 -1.22
C LEU A 466 -18.94 14.86 -0.62
N CYS A 467 -18.76 13.55 -0.78
CA CYS A 467 -19.59 12.56 -0.10
C CYS A 467 -19.41 12.58 1.44
N PHE A 468 -18.32 13.13 1.98
CA PHE A 468 -18.13 13.29 3.43
C PHE A 468 -18.89 14.47 4.02
N LEU A 469 -19.53 15.31 3.21
CA LEU A 469 -20.38 16.40 3.69
C LEU A 469 -21.66 15.93 4.40
N HIS A 470 -22.04 14.66 4.24
CA HIS A 470 -23.24 14.10 4.87
C HIS A 470 -23.05 12.61 5.22
N PRO A 471 -23.46 12.16 6.42
CA PRO A 471 -23.20 10.81 6.92
C PRO A 471 -23.71 9.70 6.00
N MET A 472 -24.81 9.91 5.27
CA MET A 472 -25.34 8.89 4.34
C MET A 472 -24.68 8.87 2.96
N LEU A 473 -24.05 9.96 2.50
CA LEU A 473 -23.51 10.03 1.14
C LEU A 473 -22.19 9.27 1.02
N GLY A 474 -21.35 9.30 2.05
CA GLY A 474 -20.13 8.49 2.12
C GLY A 474 -20.40 7.00 1.91
N PRO A 475 -21.09 6.31 2.83
CA PRO A 475 -21.31 4.87 2.74
C PRO A 475 -22.22 4.48 1.56
N ARG A 476 -23.29 5.24 1.25
CA ARG A 476 -24.27 4.85 0.21
C ARG A 476 -23.90 5.21 -1.22
N VAL A 477 -22.97 6.13 -1.41
CA VAL A 477 -22.62 6.65 -2.73
C VAL A 477 -21.12 6.57 -2.93
N GLY A 478 -20.35 7.44 -2.27
CA GLY A 478 -18.92 7.59 -2.52
C GLY A 478 -18.12 6.30 -2.34
N ILE A 479 -18.16 5.76 -1.13
CA ILE A 479 -17.36 4.60 -0.72
C ILE A 479 -17.89 3.34 -1.42
N LEU A 480 -19.22 3.14 -1.48
CA LEU A 480 -19.83 2.01 -2.17
C LEU A 480 -19.32 1.89 -3.61
N TRP A 481 -19.48 2.93 -4.43
CA TRP A 481 -19.10 2.89 -5.85
C TRP A 481 -17.60 2.67 -6.03
N THR A 482 -16.78 3.31 -5.21
CA THR A 482 -15.33 3.17 -5.30
C THR A 482 -14.87 1.75 -4.97
N ILE A 483 -15.36 1.17 -3.86
CA ILE A 483 -14.97 -0.18 -3.44
C ILE A 483 -15.53 -1.24 -4.40
N VAL A 484 -16.81 -1.14 -4.78
CA VAL A 484 -17.46 -2.11 -5.67
C VAL A 484 -16.79 -2.16 -7.04
N ILE A 485 -16.55 -1.01 -7.68
CA ILE A 485 -15.94 -0.99 -9.01
C ILE A 485 -14.47 -1.39 -8.92
N GLY A 486 -13.71 -0.87 -7.94
CA GLY A 486 -12.31 -1.27 -7.76
C GLY A 486 -12.11 -2.77 -7.58
N HIS A 487 -13.12 -3.48 -7.08
CA HIS A 487 -13.12 -4.95 -6.95
C HIS A 487 -13.72 -5.67 -8.17
N GLY A 488 -14.77 -5.10 -8.77
CA GLY A 488 -15.61 -5.76 -9.78
C GLY A 488 -15.25 -5.45 -11.24
N LEU A 489 -14.09 -4.87 -11.52
CA LEU A 489 -13.60 -4.62 -12.89
C LEU A 489 -13.44 -5.96 -13.65
N PRO A 490 -14.11 -6.14 -14.81
CA PRO A 490 -13.91 -7.33 -15.62
C PRO A 490 -12.45 -7.43 -16.08
N LYS A 491 -11.81 -8.59 -15.85
CA LYS A 491 -10.39 -8.88 -16.16
C LYS A 491 -9.33 -8.12 -15.33
N TRP A 492 -9.67 -6.93 -14.84
CA TRP A 492 -8.72 -6.00 -14.21
C TRP A 492 -9.02 -5.68 -12.73
N GLY A 493 -10.12 -6.20 -12.20
CA GLY A 493 -10.47 -6.06 -10.79
C GLY A 493 -9.62 -6.98 -9.93
N LEU A 494 -9.49 -6.68 -8.64
CA LEU A 494 -8.74 -7.50 -7.70
C LEU A 494 -9.14 -8.98 -7.85
N PRO A 495 -8.26 -9.86 -8.37
CA PRO A 495 -8.63 -11.21 -8.75
C PRO A 495 -8.76 -12.03 -7.46
N LYS A 496 -10.00 -12.14 -6.93
CA LYS A 496 -10.26 -12.95 -5.73
C LYS A 496 -10.35 -14.46 -6.03
N THR A 497 -10.14 -14.87 -7.28
CA THR A 497 -10.13 -16.28 -7.74
C THR A 497 -8.74 -16.78 -8.13
N ALA A 498 -7.80 -15.90 -8.46
CA ALA A 498 -6.39 -16.20 -8.71
C ALA A 498 -5.62 -14.95 -8.28
N PHE A 499 -5.33 -14.85 -6.98
CA PHE A 499 -4.78 -13.61 -6.41
C PHE A 499 -3.41 -13.25 -6.99
N THR A 500 -2.68 -14.24 -7.52
CA THR A 500 -1.41 -14.03 -8.20
C THR A 500 -1.61 -13.64 -9.67
N VAL A 501 -0.91 -12.59 -10.09
CA VAL A 501 -0.72 -12.26 -11.51
C VAL A 501 0.73 -12.56 -11.85
N ASP A 502 1.00 -13.28 -12.94
CA ASP A 502 2.37 -13.50 -13.41
C ASP A 502 3.09 -12.15 -13.54
N LEU A 503 4.32 -12.07 -13.01
CA LEU A 503 5.01 -10.79 -12.90
C LEU A 503 5.16 -10.04 -14.24
N PRO A 504 5.43 -10.71 -15.40
CA PRO A 504 5.43 -10.06 -16.72
C PRO A 504 4.07 -9.49 -17.15
N ASN A 505 2.96 -9.99 -16.62
CA ASN A 505 1.60 -9.51 -16.91
C ASN A 505 1.11 -8.45 -15.90
N PHE A 506 1.86 -8.23 -14.81
CA PHE A 506 1.43 -7.38 -13.71
C PHE A 506 1.18 -5.92 -14.13
N ALA A 507 2.06 -5.32 -14.95
CA ALA A 507 1.88 -3.90 -15.29
C ALA A 507 0.62 -3.68 -16.15
N GLU A 508 0.30 -4.61 -17.06
CA GLU A 508 -0.96 -4.54 -17.81
C GLU A 508 -2.15 -4.56 -16.85
N PHE A 509 -2.11 -5.43 -15.85
CA PHE A 509 -3.16 -5.48 -14.83
C PHE A 509 -3.23 -4.17 -14.00
N GLY A 510 -2.08 -3.59 -13.64
CA GLY A 510 -2.03 -2.35 -12.85
C GLY A 510 -2.55 -1.11 -13.56
N ILE A 511 -2.28 -0.94 -14.86
CA ILE A 511 -2.66 0.28 -15.59
C ILE A 511 -4.17 0.40 -15.85
N HIS A 512 -4.91 -0.71 -15.80
CA HIS A 512 -6.37 -0.72 -15.96
C HIS A 512 -7.13 -0.63 -14.63
N TRP A 513 -6.43 -0.68 -13.48
CA TRP A 513 -7.08 -0.70 -12.18
C TRP A 513 -7.58 0.68 -11.73
N LEU A 514 -6.68 1.61 -11.38
CA LEU A 514 -6.98 3.00 -10.95
C LEU A 514 -8.22 3.15 -10.04
N TRP A 515 -8.47 2.18 -9.15
CA TRP A 515 -9.69 2.10 -8.32
C TRP A 515 -11.03 2.12 -9.10
N GLY A 516 -11.00 1.86 -10.41
CA GLY A 516 -12.16 1.96 -11.27
C GLY A 516 -12.57 3.39 -11.61
N SER A 517 -11.75 4.39 -11.30
CA SER A 517 -12.10 5.81 -11.45
C SER A 517 -12.36 6.26 -12.90
N GLN A 518 -11.98 5.45 -13.89
CA GLN A 518 -12.23 5.68 -15.31
C GLN A 518 -13.45 4.91 -15.86
N VAL A 519 -14.17 4.15 -15.02
CA VAL A 519 -15.33 3.38 -15.46
C VAL A 519 -16.53 4.29 -15.64
N ASP A 520 -17.24 4.18 -16.77
CA ASP A 520 -18.38 5.03 -17.10
C ASP A 520 -19.43 5.16 -15.98
N ASP A 521 -19.77 4.04 -15.32
CA ASP A 521 -20.76 4.05 -14.24
C ASP A 521 -20.25 4.85 -13.04
N TYR A 522 -18.96 4.75 -12.72
CA TYR A 522 -18.30 5.57 -11.70
C TYR A 522 -18.34 7.06 -12.06
N VAL A 523 -17.87 7.39 -13.27
CA VAL A 523 -17.72 8.77 -13.74
C VAL A 523 -19.08 9.48 -13.72
N LYS A 524 -20.14 8.82 -14.20
CA LYS A 524 -21.51 9.39 -14.17
C LYS A 524 -21.97 9.74 -12.75
N VAL A 525 -21.74 8.85 -11.78
CA VAL A 525 -22.12 9.10 -10.38
C VAL A 525 -21.27 10.20 -9.76
N ALA A 526 -19.95 10.15 -9.99
CA ALA A 526 -19.01 11.13 -9.48
C ALA A 526 -19.34 12.54 -10.01
N GLU A 527 -19.49 12.71 -11.33
CA GLU A 527 -19.81 14.00 -11.95
C GLU A 527 -21.17 14.53 -11.52
N HIS A 528 -22.21 13.68 -11.45
CA HIS A 528 -23.52 14.08 -10.94
C HIS A 528 -23.42 14.58 -9.50
N THR A 529 -22.72 13.84 -8.65
CA THR A 529 -22.54 14.17 -7.23
C THR A 529 -21.76 15.47 -7.06
N ILE A 530 -20.63 15.62 -7.78
CA ILE A 530 -19.81 16.83 -7.76
C ILE A 530 -20.62 18.04 -8.19
N LYS A 531 -21.38 17.95 -9.28
CA LYS A 531 -22.24 19.04 -9.76
C LYS A 531 -23.25 19.52 -8.71
N LYS A 532 -23.72 18.62 -7.86
CA LYS A 532 -24.71 18.93 -6.80
C LYS A 532 -24.08 19.46 -5.52
N LEU A 533 -22.90 18.96 -5.17
CA LEU A 533 -22.29 19.22 -3.87
C LEU A 533 -21.17 20.27 -3.91
N MET A 534 -20.42 20.39 -5.00
CA MET A 534 -19.31 21.34 -5.12
C MET A 534 -19.74 22.81 -4.92
N PRO A 535 -20.93 23.26 -5.39
CA PRO A 535 -21.38 24.63 -5.14
C PRO A 535 -21.76 24.91 -3.68
N LEU A 536 -21.84 23.89 -2.82
CA LEU A 536 -22.21 24.05 -1.43
C LEU A 536 -20.99 24.49 -0.61
N GLY A 537 -21.19 25.47 0.27
CA GLY A 537 -20.15 25.92 1.20
C GLY A 537 -19.87 24.87 2.27
N LEU A 538 -18.59 24.69 2.60
CA LEU A 538 -18.10 23.71 3.59
C LEU A 538 -18.77 23.84 4.97
N ASP A 539 -19.10 25.07 5.36
CA ASP A 539 -19.71 25.40 6.66
C ASP A 539 -21.24 25.25 6.71
N LYS A 540 -21.88 24.80 5.62
CA LYS A 540 -23.35 24.66 5.54
C LYS A 540 -23.80 23.20 5.52
N PRO A 541 -24.95 22.85 6.16
CA PRO A 541 -25.63 21.57 5.96
C PRO A 541 -25.96 21.32 4.50
N VAL A 542 -25.80 20.07 4.07
CA VAL A 542 -26.29 19.63 2.76
C VAL A 542 -27.83 19.57 2.85
N PRO A 543 -28.57 20.27 1.98
CA PRO A 543 -30.02 20.17 1.96
C PRO A 543 -30.48 18.74 1.73
N GLN A 544 -31.45 18.26 2.52
CA GLN A 544 -31.95 16.87 2.43
C GLN A 544 -32.41 16.51 1.01
N ALA A 545 -33.04 17.45 0.28
CA ALA A 545 -33.46 17.21 -1.11
C ALA A 545 -32.28 16.89 -2.06
N ILE A 546 -31.08 17.46 -1.81
CA ILE A 546 -29.88 17.13 -2.58
C ILE A 546 -29.35 15.75 -2.18
N VAL A 547 -29.37 15.43 -0.87
CA VAL A 547 -28.99 14.09 -0.38
C VAL A 547 -29.86 13.02 -1.03
N ASP A 548 -31.17 13.21 -1.02
CA ASP A 548 -32.16 12.29 -1.60
C ASP A 548 -31.97 12.15 -3.11
N GLU A 549 -31.73 13.26 -3.83
CA GLU A 549 -31.47 13.24 -5.27
C GLU A 549 -30.21 12.43 -5.61
N VAL A 550 -29.09 12.70 -4.94
CA VAL A 550 -27.82 12.02 -5.18
C VAL A 550 -27.92 10.53 -4.88
N ILE A 551 -28.58 10.15 -3.79
CA ILE A 551 -28.83 8.73 -3.45
C ILE A 551 -29.73 8.08 -4.51
N ALA A 552 -30.83 8.72 -4.91
CA ALA A 552 -31.73 8.17 -5.91
C ALA A 552 -31.04 7.97 -7.26
N PHE A 553 -30.19 8.90 -7.68
CA PHE A 553 -29.39 8.79 -8.90
C PHE A 553 -28.38 7.63 -8.80
N SER A 554 -27.66 7.53 -7.69
CA SER A 554 -26.72 6.44 -7.38
C SER A 554 -27.41 5.07 -7.42
N ASP A 555 -28.53 4.92 -6.70
CA ASP A 555 -29.26 3.66 -6.64
C ASP A 555 -29.85 3.26 -7.99
N LYS A 556 -30.34 4.22 -8.79
CA LYS A 556 -30.79 3.97 -10.15
C LYS A 556 -29.67 3.36 -11.01
N LEU A 557 -28.51 4.01 -11.09
CA LEU A 557 -27.39 3.52 -11.90
C LEU A 557 -26.85 2.17 -11.39
N LYS A 558 -26.78 1.99 -10.07
CA LYS A 558 -26.39 0.72 -9.46
C LYS A 558 -27.32 -0.41 -9.89
N ASN A 559 -28.64 -0.18 -9.80
CA ASN A 559 -29.63 -1.18 -10.18
C ASN A 559 -29.59 -1.50 -11.68
N GLU A 560 -29.39 -0.49 -12.54
CA GLU A 560 -29.19 -0.68 -13.98
C GLU A 560 -27.92 -1.51 -14.27
N ALA A 561 -26.81 -1.23 -13.58
CA ALA A 561 -25.56 -1.97 -13.74
C ALA A 561 -25.70 -3.45 -13.30
N LEU A 562 -26.33 -3.69 -12.14
CA LEU A 562 -26.61 -5.04 -11.64
C LEU A 562 -27.55 -5.80 -12.59
N ALA A 563 -28.62 -5.16 -13.06
CA ALA A 563 -29.52 -5.76 -14.05
C ALA A 563 -28.81 -6.12 -15.37
N ALA A 564 -27.77 -5.36 -15.73
CA ALA A 564 -26.94 -5.61 -16.90
C ALA A 564 -25.84 -6.67 -16.70
N GLY A 565 -25.79 -7.36 -15.55
CA GLY A 565 -24.76 -8.39 -15.32
C GLY A 565 -23.50 -7.89 -14.64
N LYS A 566 -23.34 -6.58 -14.40
CA LYS A 566 -22.11 -6.00 -13.84
C LYS A 566 -22.05 -6.21 -12.33
N TYR A 567 -20.83 -6.23 -11.79
CA TYR A 567 -20.57 -6.18 -10.34
C TYR A 567 -21.33 -7.24 -9.53
N GLN A 568 -21.51 -8.44 -10.06
CA GLN A 568 -22.18 -9.53 -9.35
C GLN A 568 -21.59 -10.88 -9.74
N GLY A 569 -21.91 -11.91 -8.94
CA GLY A 569 -21.42 -13.27 -9.13
C GLY A 569 -20.06 -13.52 -8.47
N PHE A 570 -19.65 -14.80 -8.42
CA PHE A 570 -18.40 -15.19 -7.78
C PHE A 570 -17.21 -14.47 -8.42
N PRO A 571 -16.27 -13.93 -7.62
CA PRO A 571 -16.08 -14.14 -6.18
C PRO A 571 -16.70 -13.07 -5.26
N LEU A 572 -17.67 -12.29 -5.74
CA LEU A 572 -18.27 -11.20 -4.98
C LEU A 572 -19.32 -11.74 -4.00
N ARG A 573 -19.05 -11.57 -2.71
CA ARG A 573 -19.90 -12.00 -1.59
C ARG A 573 -20.27 -10.79 -0.74
N TYR A 574 -21.02 -9.83 -1.29
CA TYR A 574 -21.23 -8.54 -0.64
C TYR A 574 -21.83 -8.63 0.77
N GLU A 575 -22.71 -9.61 1.00
CA GLU A 575 -23.26 -9.87 2.33
C GLU A 575 -22.21 -10.35 3.35
N GLY A 576 -21.15 -11.04 2.92
CA GLY A 576 -20.01 -11.33 3.79
C GLY A 576 -18.98 -10.20 3.83
N GLU A 577 -18.82 -9.47 2.73
CA GLU A 577 -17.73 -8.49 2.56
C GLU A 577 -18.02 -7.14 3.20
N PHE A 578 -19.28 -6.68 3.19
CA PHE A 578 -19.68 -5.33 3.61
C PHE A 578 -20.63 -5.36 4.80
N ARG A 579 -20.36 -4.52 5.81
CA ARG A 579 -21.16 -4.48 7.05
C ARG A 579 -22.61 -4.04 6.85
N ASN A 580 -22.90 -3.16 5.90
CA ASN A 580 -24.22 -2.50 5.75
C ASN A 580 -24.94 -2.79 4.43
N TYR A 581 -24.58 -3.88 3.76
CA TYR A 581 -25.15 -4.25 2.46
C TYR A 581 -25.58 -5.71 2.40
N GLY A 582 -26.74 -5.94 1.78
CA GLY A 582 -27.18 -7.28 1.40
C GLY A 582 -26.45 -7.83 0.16
N PRO A 583 -26.80 -9.03 -0.29
CA PRO A 583 -26.12 -9.73 -1.38
C PRO A 583 -26.20 -9.02 -2.74
N MET A 584 -27.14 -8.10 -2.94
CA MET A 584 -27.34 -7.34 -4.18
C MET A 584 -27.05 -5.84 -4.00
N LEU A 585 -26.18 -5.48 -3.04
CA LEU A 585 -25.80 -4.09 -2.74
C LEU A 585 -27.00 -3.20 -2.35
N GLU A 586 -28.05 -3.78 -1.80
CA GLU A 586 -29.11 -3.08 -1.09
C GLU A 586 -28.59 -2.60 0.27
N TRP A 587 -28.84 -1.32 0.59
CA TRP A 587 -28.48 -0.76 1.88
C TRP A 587 -29.37 -1.37 2.97
N ASP A 588 -28.75 -1.93 4.00
CA ASP A 588 -29.44 -2.48 5.17
C ASP A 588 -28.94 -1.83 6.46
N VAL A 589 -29.81 -1.00 7.05
CA VAL A 589 -29.56 -0.33 8.32
C VAL A 589 -29.54 -1.30 9.51
N LYS A 590 -30.19 -2.46 9.39
CA LYS A 590 -30.29 -3.46 10.47
C LYS A 590 -29.12 -4.44 10.48
N LYS A 591 -28.36 -4.53 9.39
CA LYS A 591 -27.24 -5.49 9.24
C LYS A 591 -25.97 -5.12 10.01
N TYR A 592 -26.05 -4.17 10.94
CA TYR A 592 -24.90 -3.76 11.71
C TYR A 592 -24.29 -4.95 12.48
N GLY A 593 -23.01 -5.28 12.19
CA GLY A 593 -22.30 -6.43 12.77
C GLY A 593 -22.34 -7.73 11.94
N GLY A 594 -23.04 -7.76 10.81
CA GLY A 594 -23.10 -8.92 9.91
C GLY A 594 -22.04 -8.88 8.80
N GLN A 595 -20.81 -9.27 9.10
CA GLN A 595 -19.68 -9.30 8.16
C GLN A 595 -18.77 -10.50 8.45
N ASP A 596 -18.14 -11.06 7.41
CA ASP A 596 -17.08 -12.04 7.58
C ASP A 596 -15.95 -11.44 8.46
N SER A 597 -15.27 -12.26 9.26
CA SER A 597 -14.11 -11.84 10.04
C SER A 597 -12.87 -12.55 9.53
N PHE A 598 -11.92 -11.78 8.98
CA PHE A 598 -10.66 -12.24 8.40
C PHE A 598 -9.45 -12.04 9.31
N GLN A 599 -9.65 -11.44 10.48
CA GLN A 599 -8.61 -11.17 11.46
C GLN A 599 -9.10 -11.42 12.88
N SER A 600 -8.17 -11.59 13.80
CA SER A 600 -8.44 -11.60 15.23
C SER A 600 -7.29 -11.00 16.00
N GLN A 601 -7.58 -10.53 17.20
CA GLN A 601 -6.57 -10.00 18.08
C GLN A 601 -5.96 -11.12 18.92
N CYS A 602 -4.62 -11.22 18.92
CA CYS A 602 -3.90 -12.15 19.78
C CYS A 602 -4.18 -11.81 21.25
N HIS A 603 -4.67 -12.78 22.03
CA HIS A 603 -5.01 -12.56 23.43
C HIS A 603 -3.80 -12.15 24.29
N ALA A 604 -2.59 -12.58 23.92
CA ALA A 604 -1.36 -12.35 24.67
C ALA A 604 -0.72 -10.97 24.38
N CYS A 605 -0.44 -10.66 23.11
CA CYS A 605 0.26 -9.42 22.74
C CYS A 605 -0.62 -8.34 22.10
N LYS A 606 -1.92 -8.61 21.93
CA LYS A 606 -2.90 -7.68 21.33
C LYS A 606 -2.62 -7.30 19.86
N ALA A 607 -1.69 -7.97 19.19
CA ALA A 607 -1.49 -7.81 17.75
C ALA A 607 -2.68 -8.34 16.96
N TRP A 608 -3.04 -7.65 15.89
CA TRP A 608 -4.01 -8.14 14.90
C TRP A 608 -3.33 -9.15 13.97
N ILE A 609 -3.91 -10.34 13.85
CA ILE A 609 -3.35 -11.47 13.10
C ILE A 609 -4.41 -12.01 12.15
N PRO A 610 -4.05 -12.45 10.93
CA PRO A 610 -4.99 -13.12 10.04
C PRO A 610 -5.65 -14.35 10.69
N ARG A 611 -6.91 -14.57 10.33
CA ARG A 611 -7.63 -15.81 10.60
C ARG A 611 -7.28 -16.84 9.52
N ARG A 612 -6.25 -17.64 9.80
CA ARG A 612 -5.87 -18.81 9.02
C ARG A 612 -5.73 -20.03 9.94
N GLY A 613 -6.54 -21.06 9.72
CA GLY A 613 -6.55 -22.27 10.56
C GLY A 613 -5.24 -23.06 10.51
N ASP A 614 -4.44 -22.86 9.48
CA ASP A 614 -3.10 -23.43 9.32
C ASP A 614 -1.96 -22.51 9.83
N TRP A 615 -2.29 -21.30 10.31
CA TRP A 615 -1.35 -20.38 10.98
C TRP A 615 -1.79 -20.16 12.43
N ARG A 616 -1.49 -21.14 13.28
CA ARG A 616 -1.89 -21.10 14.68
C ARG A 616 -0.95 -20.29 15.55
N ARG A 617 0.28 -20.07 15.12
CA ARG A 617 1.27 -19.30 15.88
C ARG A 617 1.13 -17.82 15.57
N CYS A 618 1.05 -16.99 16.60
CA CYS A 618 1.00 -15.54 16.45
C CYS A 618 2.30 -15.03 15.79
N THR A 619 2.19 -14.38 14.63
CA THR A 619 3.36 -13.82 13.90
C THR A 619 4.06 -12.69 14.67
N SER A 620 3.41 -12.10 15.67
CA SER A 620 3.97 -11.05 16.52
C SER A 620 4.73 -11.61 17.72
N CYS A 621 4.09 -12.38 18.61
CA CYS A 621 4.71 -12.83 19.87
C CYS A 621 5.02 -14.34 19.96
N GLY A 622 4.57 -15.15 18.99
CA GLY A 622 4.88 -16.58 18.94
C GLY A 622 3.98 -17.48 19.77
N VAL A 623 2.99 -16.96 20.50
CA VAL A 623 2.01 -17.79 21.22
C VAL A 623 1.17 -18.62 20.24
N ILE A 624 0.90 -19.88 20.59
CA ILE A 624 -0.03 -20.73 19.85
C ILE A 624 -1.45 -20.32 20.24
N ARG A 625 -2.23 -19.85 19.28
CA ARG A 625 -3.63 -19.43 19.44
C ARG A 625 -4.57 -20.65 19.38
N PRO A 626 -5.73 -20.60 20.07
CA PRO A 626 -6.82 -21.56 19.88
C PRO A 626 -7.28 -21.60 18.41
N LEU A 627 -7.80 -22.75 17.96
CA LEU A 627 -8.20 -22.91 16.55
C LEU A 627 -9.35 -21.94 16.20
N GLU A 628 -10.31 -21.74 17.09
CA GLU A 628 -11.45 -20.83 16.90
C GLU A 628 -11.04 -19.35 16.67
N ASP A 629 -9.89 -18.95 17.20
CA ASP A 629 -9.31 -17.63 16.97
C ASP A 629 -8.61 -17.55 15.61
N CYS A 630 -8.24 -18.68 15.04
CA CYS A 630 -7.54 -18.83 13.77
C CYS A 630 -8.48 -19.08 12.60
N GLU A 631 -9.71 -19.55 12.83
CA GLU A 631 -10.65 -19.80 11.74
C GLU A 631 -11.33 -18.53 11.22
N ILE A 632 -11.54 -18.46 9.90
CA ILE A 632 -12.36 -17.44 9.29
C ILE A 632 -13.78 -17.58 9.83
N LYS A 633 -14.34 -16.48 10.36
CA LYS A 633 -15.75 -16.46 10.74
C LYS A 633 -16.54 -15.96 9.55
N TRP A 634 -17.28 -16.85 8.91
CA TRP A 634 -18.16 -16.50 7.81
C TRP A 634 -19.49 -16.01 8.36
N HIS A 635 -19.92 -14.80 8.00
CA HIS A 635 -21.23 -14.27 8.39
C HIS A 635 -22.35 -15.10 7.74
N VAL A 636 -22.20 -15.34 6.44
CA VAL A 636 -22.99 -16.32 5.70
C VAL A 636 -22.05 -17.48 5.33
N PRO A 637 -22.38 -18.73 5.69
CA PRO A 637 -21.57 -19.88 5.30
C PRO A 637 -21.31 -19.92 3.79
N PRO A 638 -20.09 -20.25 3.33
CA PRO A 638 -19.82 -20.41 1.92
C PRO A 638 -20.69 -21.51 1.30
N THR A 639 -21.21 -21.26 0.10
CA THR A 639 -21.98 -22.24 -0.69
C THR A 639 -21.10 -23.38 -1.16
N GLU A 640 -21.69 -24.51 -1.57
CA GLU A 640 -20.92 -25.62 -2.17
C GLU A 640 -20.14 -25.18 -3.41
N PHE A 641 -20.69 -24.26 -4.21
CA PHE A 641 -20.00 -23.71 -5.36
C PHE A 641 -18.75 -22.92 -4.93
N GLU A 642 -18.87 -22.04 -3.93
CA GLU A 642 -17.74 -21.29 -3.39
C GLU A 642 -16.68 -22.20 -2.78
N LEU A 643 -17.09 -23.19 -1.97
CA LEU A 643 -16.19 -24.18 -1.39
C LEU A 643 -15.47 -24.99 -2.49
N SER A 644 -16.16 -25.33 -3.58
CA SER A 644 -15.53 -26.00 -4.72
C SER A 644 -14.44 -25.15 -5.39
N LYS A 645 -14.60 -23.82 -5.39
CA LYS A 645 -13.59 -22.88 -5.92
C LYS A 645 -12.46 -22.67 -4.92
N PHE A 646 -12.78 -22.51 -3.63
CA PHE A 646 -11.80 -22.39 -2.56
C PHE A 646 -10.89 -23.62 -2.48
N ALA A 647 -11.42 -24.83 -2.67
CA ALA A 647 -10.63 -26.07 -2.73
C ALA A 647 -9.52 -26.05 -3.81
N VAL A 648 -9.72 -25.31 -4.90
CA VAL A 648 -8.77 -25.23 -6.02
C VAL A 648 -7.67 -24.19 -5.76
N ILE A 649 -8.00 -23.11 -5.05
CA ILE A 649 -7.15 -21.92 -4.96
C ILE A 649 -6.48 -21.75 -3.60
N SER A 650 -7.00 -22.41 -2.56
CA SER A 650 -6.43 -22.35 -1.23
C SER A 650 -5.10 -23.11 -1.18
N PRO A 651 -4.06 -22.59 -0.48
CA PRO A 651 -2.80 -23.31 -0.32
C PRO A 651 -2.97 -24.65 0.42
N ASN A 652 -3.98 -24.76 1.29
CA ASN A 652 -4.48 -25.99 1.89
C ASN A 652 -5.88 -25.75 2.47
N HIS A 653 -6.62 -26.81 2.79
CA HIS A 653 -8.01 -26.67 3.25
C HIS A 653 -8.14 -25.88 4.57
N MET A 654 -7.20 -26.04 5.50
CA MET A 654 -7.23 -25.36 6.80
C MET A 654 -6.95 -23.86 6.71
N SER A 655 -6.36 -23.37 5.61
CA SER A 655 -6.22 -21.94 5.37
C SER A 655 -7.56 -21.22 5.20
N VAL A 656 -8.59 -21.94 4.74
CA VAL A 656 -9.99 -21.46 4.67
C VAL A 656 -10.74 -21.81 5.96
N GLY A 657 -10.41 -22.94 6.58
CA GLY A 657 -10.92 -23.40 7.87
C GLY A 657 -11.50 -24.80 7.81
N THR A 658 -12.01 -25.28 8.94
CA THR A 658 -12.69 -26.59 9.04
C THR A 658 -13.81 -26.77 8.02
N VAL A 659 -14.53 -25.69 7.70
CA VAL A 659 -15.60 -25.68 6.69
C VAL A 659 -15.16 -26.26 5.34
N LEU A 660 -13.94 -25.94 4.88
CA LEU A 660 -13.43 -26.46 3.60
C LEU A 660 -12.87 -27.87 3.77
N ALA A 661 -12.19 -28.15 4.89
CA ALA A 661 -11.64 -29.47 5.18
C ALA A 661 -12.74 -30.54 5.24
N GLU A 662 -13.87 -30.23 5.88
CA GLU A 662 -15.05 -31.11 5.96
C GLU A 662 -15.73 -31.29 4.60
N TYR A 663 -15.90 -30.20 3.84
CA TYR A 663 -16.45 -30.27 2.47
C TYR A 663 -15.66 -31.24 1.59
N VAL A 664 -14.33 -31.12 1.56
CA VAL A 664 -13.48 -31.99 0.73
C VAL A 664 -13.53 -33.44 1.23
N LYS A 665 -13.47 -33.67 2.55
CA LYS A 665 -13.59 -35.01 3.14
C LYS A 665 -14.92 -35.68 2.76
N ASN A 666 -16.03 -34.97 2.87
CA ASN A 666 -17.36 -35.47 2.53
C ASN A 666 -17.50 -35.77 1.03
N ARG A 667 -16.93 -34.91 0.17
CA ARG A 667 -16.92 -35.13 -1.29
C ARG A 667 -16.13 -36.37 -1.69
N HIS A 668 -14.97 -36.61 -1.07
CA HIS A 668 -14.19 -37.84 -1.30
C HIS A 668 -14.93 -39.09 -0.83
N MET A 669 -15.67 -39.05 0.29
CA MET A 669 -16.49 -40.19 0.74
C MET A 669 -17.67 -40.50 -0.19
N MET A 670 -18.20 -39.49 -0.88
CA MET A 670 -19.35 -39.63 -1.80
C MET A 670 -18.92 -40.03 -3.23
N CYS A 671 -17.68 -39.77 -3.62
CA CYS A 671 -17.13 -40.18 -4.91
C CYS A 671 -16.53 -41.60 -4.81
N LYS A 672 -17.38 -42.64 -4.98
CA LYS A 672 -16.92 -44.04 -5.11
C LYS A 672 -16.26 -44.34 -6.47
N CYS A 673 -15.39 -43.45 -6.93
CA CYS A 673 -14.46 -43.73 -8.02
C CYS A 673 -13.07 -43.64 -7.41
N ALA A 674 -12.40 -44.78 -7.25
CA ALA A 674 -11.05 -44.83 -6.71
C ALA A 674 -10.12 -43.93 -7.55
N PHE A 675 -9.58 -42.89 -6.94
CA PHE A 675 -8.38 -42.22 -7.45
C PHE A 675 -7.18 -43.01 -6.92
N GLU A 676 -6.44 -43.67 -7.81
CA GLU A 676 -5.08 -44.08 -7.49
C GLU A 676 -4.20 -42.82 -7.32
N PRO A 677 -3.26 -42.80 -6.35
CA PRO A 677 -2.36 -41.67 -6.17
C PRO A 677 -1.46 -41.51 -7.40
N VAL A 678 -1.23 -40.26 -7.83
CA VAL A 678 -0.21 -39.95 -8.84
C VAL A 678 1.17 -39.97 -8.17
N GLU A 679 1.62 -41.16 -7.81
CA GLU A 679 3.02 -41.47 -7.49
C GLU A 679 3.40 -42.72 -8.29
N GLU A 680 3.59 -42.56 -9.61
CA GLU A 680 4.40 -43.41 -10.50
C GLU A 680 4.08 -43.05 -11.97
N MET A 681 4.63 -41.94 -12.47
CA MET A 681 4.94 -41.78 -13.90
C MET A 681 6.33 -41.15 -14.03
N VAL A 682 7.31 -41.85 -13.50
CA VAL A 682 8.69 -41.78 -13.99
C VAL A 682 8.92 -43.02 -14.84
N THR A 683 9.44 -42.80 -16.04
CA THR A 683 9.93 -43.75 -17.05
C THR A 683 9.01 -44.16 -18.21
N LEU A 684 9.62 -44.09 -19.41
CA LEU A 684 9.25 -44.63 -20.74
C LEU A 684 8.35 -43.68 -21.57
N GLY A 685 8.74 -43.14 -22.74
CA GLY A 685 9.94 -43.28 -23.56
C GLY A 685 9.75 -42.58 -24.92
N ASN A 686 10.89 -42.26 -25.55
CA ASN A 686 11.15 -41.66 -26.88
C ASN A 686 11.01 -40.15 -27.06
#